data_AF-A0AB34JN16-F1
#
_entry.id   AF-A0AB34JN16-F1
#
_cell.length_a   1.000
_cell.length_b   1.000
_cell.length_c   1.000
_cell.angle_alpha   90.00
_cell.angle_beta   90.00
_cell.angle_gamma   90.00
#
_symmetry.space_group_name_H-M   'P 1'
#
loop_
_entity.id
_entity.type
_entity.pdbx_description
1 polymer ?
#
loop_
_entity_poly.entity_id
_entity_poly.type
_entity_poly.pdbx_seq_one_letter_code
_entity_poly.pdbx_strand_id
1 'polypeptide(L)'
;MSFPWFEEQNWHSKSVEGDDINSIEKRLQRASHCLVQKQYDVRTGKSTAGYCISMDRGYGHISAQRRLWEEDGIYSNSMIQGNRIGLPRELITQVAADLGACPDKCSHKPGAAGCRKFAWTVVHKPPFELVMWQDSQLILGYGNFFSSTRAGTLSRGGHGDAESCSVWAPEGIFHYNIEGRSATDSADQSRRKLAMSERRIERAGHINKGISFVLDILFTNGASLQRMLQPDSTPRATLDKKYTKLNFCLRWVNHVLAKYGTCRKRSTMQLNAVAKSLSSSSAGIAHEIPLSFTSHTLIDTYAEAKAEDEAAKSKRRRGRPAKKKQCIRPSRGFCGKYDKQGNFVRCGVAHLPERPPRTLAMEPITCKAAVAWAAKQPLKIEEVIVDPPKAGEVRVRVCANALCHTDIYTLDGHDPEGLFPCILGHEAGAIVVDVGPGVTSVAPGDHVIPCYTPECREASCIFCASPKTNLCPKIRATQGKGVMPDGTSRFRLKASGETIYHFMGCSTFSEYTVISEISAAKIAMDAPLHKVCMLGCGVATGWGAAWNTSKVEAGSSVAVFGLGAVGLAVIQASAKAGAKHIVGIDLNPSKFELAKSFGATMCINPSEHESTVKALLSHFQWGIDFTFDCTGNTKVMRDALEAAHRGWGVSCVIGVAASGHEIATRPFQLVTGRVWKGTAFGGWKSRSSVPGLVDRATSHDMPIDKFITHTFDGLERTADAVAALHGGECLRAVVRYTPVVELTQLAKPVHVFGGQLKRFKHYSEACKCQMTFAVYLPPQAESRRVPALLYLSGLTCTDENVCQKSGFMAHAAKHGIAMICPDTSPRGCGIAGEDDSYDFGSGAGFYVDATAAPWSEHYKMESYIIHELLGTCKEAFPLDGSLGIFGHSMGGHGALTLFLKYPNLFTSVSAFSPICNPTACPWGEKAFKGYLGSVEAGAAHDATAIIASGKFDASLKTKNILVDQGSADNFLSTQLHPEALKSACAAQGVPLTLRYHDGYDHSYYFIATFMGDHFAHHAKYLIPDCS
;
A
#
# COMPACT_ATOMS: atom_id res chain seq x y z
N MET A 1 56.08 26.18 -30.04
CA MET A 1 56.85 26.22 -31.31
C MET A 1 55.92 25.82 -32.44
N SER A 2 56.14 26.35 -33.64
CA SER A 2 55.64 25.85 -34.94
C SER A 2 54.12 25.89 -35.27
N PHE A 3 53.79 26.68 -36.30
CA PHE A 3 52.67 26.57 -37.26
C PHE A 3 52.94 25.38 -38.26
N PRO A 4 52.18 25.07 -39.37
CA PRO A 4 51.23 25.91 -40.15
C PRO A 4 49.95 25.17 -40.73
N TRP A 5 48.80 25.82 -41.03
CA TRP A 5 48.26 26.48 -42.28
C TRP A 5 47.38 25.65 -43.26
N PHE A 6 46.73 26.38 -44.20
CA PHE A 6 45.87 26.02 -45.37
C PHE A 6 44.36 25.82 -45.09
N GLU A 7 43.41 26.36 -45.87
CA GLU A 7 43.42 27.49 -46.86
C GLU A 7 41.98 28.03 -47.12
N GLU A 8 41.81 29.07 -47.94
CA GLU A 8 40.54 29.77 -48.23
C GLU A 8 39.83 29.32 -49.54
N GLN A 9 38.55 29.68 -49.74
CA GLN A 9 38.15 30.68 -50.76
C GLN A 9 36.65 31.06 -50.74
N ASN A 10 36.31 32.18 -51.40
CA ASN A 10 35.01 32.87 -51.41
C ASN A 10 34.16 32.58 -52.66
N TRP A 11 32.88 32.98 -52.67
CA TRP A 11 32.19 33.47 -53.90
C TRP A 11 30.97 34.39 -53.60
N HIS A 12 30.40 35.02 -54.63
CA HIS A 12 29.70 36.31 -54.52
C HIS A 12 28.15 36.34 -54.61
N SER A 13 27.60 37.33 -53.90
CA SER A 13 26.36 38.13 -54.06
C SER A 13 25.21 37.75 -55.01
N LYS A 14 23.98 37.99 -54.50
CA LYS A 14 22.89 38.72 -55.18
C LYS A 14 21.94 39.35 -54.13
N SER A 15 21.22 40.42 -54.50
CA SER A 15 20.52 41.33 -53.57
C SER A 15 19.12 41.72 -54.03
N VAL A 16 18.18 41.84 -53.09
CA VAL A 16 16.92 42.61 -53.18
C VAL A 16 16.63 43.20 -51.78
N GLU A 17 16.01 44.37 -51.70
CA GLU A 17 15.81 45.15 -50.45
C GLU A 17 14.61 44.69 -49.60
N GLY A 18 14.54 45.20 -48.36
CA GLY A 18 13.40 45.02 -47.44
C GLY A 18 13.78 45.15 -45.97
N ASP A 19 13.90 46.39 -45.47
CA ASP A 19 14.26 46.69 -44.08
C ASP A 19 13.12 46.40 -43.08
N ASP A 20 13.45 45.83 -41.92
CA ASP A 20 13.29 46.56 -40.65
C ASP A 20 14.29 46.03 -39.59
N ILE A 21 14.66 46.90 -38.63
CA ILE A 21 15.81 46.72 -37.74
C ILE A 21 15.35 46.31 -36.35
N ASN A 22 15.53 45.02 -36.00
CA ASN A 22 15.77 44.56 -34.62
C ASN A 22 16.29 43.10 -34.54
N SER A 23 17.16 42.68 -35.48
CA SER A 23 17.66 41.29 -35.59
C SER A 23 19.11 41.07 -35.11
N ILE A 24 19.67 41.98 -34.29
CA ILE A 24 21.07 41.89 -33.80
C ILE A 24 21.13 41.41 -32.34
N GLU A 25 20.44 40.30 -32.01
CA GLU A 25 20.59 39.67 -30.68
C GLU A 25 20.37 38.14 -30.62
N LYS A 26 20.28 37.44 -31.77
CA LYS A 26 19.86 36.02 -31.79
C LYS A 26 20.71 35.03 -32.60
N ARG A 27 22.00 35.33 -32.90
CA ARG A 27 22.84 34.36 -33.66
C ARG A 27 24.36 34.31 -33.42
N LEU A 28 24.81 34.48 -32.18
CA LEU A 28 26.03 33.80 -31.71
C LEU A 28 25.70 32.91 -30.50
N GLN A 29 26.27 31.70 -30.49
CA GLN A 29 25.97 30.66 -29.50
C GLN A 29 27.11 30.47 -28.49
N ARG A 30 26.73 30.05 -27.27
CA ARG A 30 27.44 29.09 -26.42
C ARG A 30 28.97 29.22 -26.28
N ALA A 31 29.44 29.85 -25.20
CA ALA A 31 30.66 29.41 -24.51
C ALA A 31 30.71 29.85 -23.03
N SER A 32 30.90 28.85 -22.16
CA SER A 32 31.76 28.82 -20.97
C SER A 32 31.75 29.93 -19.88
N HIS A 33 31.57 29.45 -18.64
CA HIS A 33 32.33 29.81 -17.41
C HIS A 33 32.14 31.19 -16.73
N CYS A 34 31.53 31.15 -15.54
CA CYS A 34 32.10 31.72 -14.31
C CYS A 34 32.17 30.56 -13.28
N LEU A 35 33.32 30.00 -12.89
CA LEU A 35 34.47 30.60 -12.18
C LEU A 35 34.06 31.39 -10.93
N VAL A 36 34.00 30.68 -9.80
CA VAL A 36 33.91 31.27 -8.46
C VAL A 36 35.24 31.93 -8.12
N GLN A 37 35.33 33.26 -8.25
CA GLN A 37 36.44 34.01 -7.66
C GLN A 37 36.32 34.00 -6.13
N LYS A 38 37.26 33.31 -5.48
CA LYS A 38 37.48 33.46 -4.04
C LYS A 38 38.12 34.82 -3.79
N GLN A 39 37.40 35.76 -3.17
CA GLN A 39 38.07 36.78 -2.36
C GLN A 39 38.43 36.18 -1.00
N TYR A 40 39.65 36.46 -0.56
CA TYR A 40 40.28 35.86 0.62
C TYR A 40 40.67 37.00 1.55
N ASP A 41 39.98 37.16 2.69
CA ASP A 41 40.29 38.22 3.65
C ASP A 41 41.59 37.89 4.40
N VAL A 42 42.67 38.56 4.00
CA VAL A 42 44.02 38.44 4.57
C VAL A 42 44.13 39.19 5.90
N ARG A 43 43.24 38.86 6.85
CA ARG A 43 43.33 39.29 8.26
C ARG A 43 42.63 38.39 9.28
N THR A 44 41.68 37.53 8.89
CA THR A 44 40.86 36.75 9.85
C THR A 44 40.75 35.24 9.57
N GLY A 45 41.02 34.78 8.34
CA GLY A 45 41.35 33.38 8.05
C GLY A 45 40.24 32.33 8.24
N LYS A 46 38.95 32.72 8.20
CA LYS A 46 37.80 31.79 8.22
C LYS A 46 36.72 32.22 7.22
N SER A 47 35.97 31.26 6.70
CA SER A 47 34.80 31.50 5.83
C SER A 47 33.54 30.84 6.38
N THR A 48 32.43 31.56 6.31
CA THR A 48 31.08 31.10 6.68
C THR A 48 30.08 31.76 5.73
N ALA A 49 29.15 30.99 5.17
CA ALA A 49 28.11 31.50 4.29
C ALA A 49 26.82 31.82 5.06
N GLY A 50 26.13 32.89 4.67
CA GLY A 50 24.82 33.27 5.16
C GLY A 50 24.03 33.96 4.05
N TYR A 51 22.72 33.72 4.00
CA TYR A 51 21.82 34.42 3.08
C TYR A 51 21.40 35.78 3.66
N CYS A 52 21.09 36.73 2.78
CA CYS A 52 20.48 38.00 3.16
C CYS A 52 19.40 38.36 2.14
N ILE A 53 18.28 38.94 2.61
CA ILE A 53 17.12 39.34 1.80
C ILE A 53 17.14 40.87 1.68
N SER A 54 16.89 41.41 0.48
CA SER A 54 16.71 42.85 0.28
C SER A 54 15.25 43.28 0.37
N MET A 55 15.04 44.49 0.87
CA MET A 55 13.89 45.35 0.56
C MET A 55 14.46 46.71 0.14
N ASP A 56 13.75 47.44 -0.72
CA ASP A 56 13.87 48.90 -0.76
C ASP A 56 12.54 49.57 -1.16
N ARG A 57 12.45 50.90 -1.07
CA ARG A 57 11.19 51.66 -1.07
C ARG A 57 11.14 52.86 -2.04
N GLY A 58 9.91 53.25 -2.39
CA GLY A 58 9.54 54.62 -2.77
C GLY A 58 9.05 54.78 -4.21
N TYR A 59 8.34 55.84 -4.58
CA TYR A 59 7.65 56.90 -3.80
C TYR A 59 6.68 57.63 -4.78
N GLY A 60 5.52 58.14 -4.35
CA GLY A 60 4.61 58.87 -5.26
C GLY A 60 3.36 59.45 -4.59
N HIS A 61 2.89 60.63 -5.02
CA HIS A 61 1.89 61.44 -4.30
C HIS A 61 0.56 61.64 -5.06
N ILE A 62 -0.54 61.46 -4.31
CA ILE A 62 -1.71 62.37 -4.16
C ILE A 62 -2.22 63.16 -5.38
N SER A 63 -3.47 62.88 -5.75
CA SER A 63 -4.51 63.90 -6.05
C SER A 63 -5.87 63.40 -5.52
N ALA A 64 -6.95 64.21 -5.54
CA ALA A 64 -8.09 64.03 -4.62
C ALA A 64 -9.48 64.36 -5.20
N GLN A 65 -10.51 64.04 -4.40
CA GLN A 65 -11.97 64.29 -4.52
C GLN A 65 -12.82 63.21 -5.24
N ARG A 66 -14.15 63.07 -4.99
CA ARG A 66 -15.00 63.21 -3.77
C ARG A 66 -16.44 62.77 -4.12
N ARG A 67 -17.17 62.14 -3.19
CA ARG A 67 -18.55 61.57 -3.37
C ARG A 67 -18.53 60.33 -4.29
N LEU A 68 -19.42 59.35 -4.16
CA LEU A 68 -20.62 59.16 -3.32
C LEU A 68 -20.45 57.92 -2.40
N TRP A 69 -21.21 57.83 -1.29
CA TRP A 69 -21.71 56.58 -0.65
C TRP A 69 -22.48 56.91 0.64
N GLU A 70 -23.72 57.33 0.44
CA GLU A 70 -24.90 57.27 1.32
C GLU A 70 -26.02 56.81 0.34
N GLU A 71 -27.00 55.95 0.63
CA GLU A 71 -27.49 55.27 1.85
C GLU A 71 -27.39 53.72 1.63
N ASP A 72 -27.66 52.78 2.55
CA ASP A 72 -28.30 52.74 3.88
C ASP A 72 -27.37 52.16 4.96
N GLY A 73 -27.70 52.36 6.24
CA GLY A 73 -26.90 51.85 7.36
C GLY A 73 -27.70 51.15 8.47
N ILE A 74 -27.06 50.18 9.13
CA ILE A 74 -27.36 49.82 10.52
C ILE A 74 -26.06 50.00 11.32
N TYR A 75 -26.18 50.63 12.49
CA TYR A 75 -25.05 51.25 13.19
C TYR A 75 -24.34 50.34 14.20
N SER A 76 -23.08 50.68 14.45
CA SER A 76 -22.28 50.28 15.61
C SER A 76 -22.73 51.07 16.89
N ASN A 77 -22.17 50.98 18.11
CA ASN A 77 -20.74 50.87 18.44
C ASN A 77 -20.44 50.71 19.95
N SER A 78 -19.28 50.13 20.28
CA SER A 78 -18.42 50.30 21.49
C SER A 78 -17.42 49.12 21.55
N MET A 79 -16.10 49.20 21.25
CA MET A 79 -15.14 50.31 21.12
C MET A 79 -14.84 51.03 22.47
N ILE A 80 -13.60 51.20 22.98
CA ILE A 80 -12.19 50.93 22.54
C ILE A 80 -11.31 50.67 23.80
N GLN A 81 -10.16 49.95 23.67
CA GLN A 81 -8.79 50.32 24.16
C GLN A 81 -7.88 49.08 24.34
N GLY A 82 -6.67 48.99 23.76
CA GLY A 82 -6.08 49.77 22.66
C GLY A 82 -4.54 49.64 22.52
N ASN A 83 -4.03 49.66 21.28
CA ASN A 83 -2.61 49.83 20.87
C ASN A 83 -1.62 48.66 21.19
N ARG A 84 -0.53 48.42 20.42
CA ARG A 84 0.04 49.16 19.26
C ARG A 84 0.81 48.25 18.27
N ILE A 85 1.02 48.79 17.06
CA ILE A 85 1.72 48.25 15.88
C ILE A 85 3.20 47.89 16.13
N GLY A 86 3.72 46.84 15.45
CA GLY A 86 5.16 46.56 15.29
C GLY A 86 5.47 45.40 14.32
N LEU A 87 6.34 45.63 13.33
CA LEU A 87 6.80 44.65 12.31
C LEU A 87 8.17 44.02 12.70
N PRO A 88 8.69 42.97 12.01
CA PRO A 88 9.51 41.93 12.63
C PRO A 88 10.99 42.30 12.83
N ARG A 89 11.72 41.42 13.54
CA ARG A 89 13.16 41.59 13.77
C ARG A 89 13.92 40.27 13.85
N GLU A 90 14.67 39.97 12.79
CA GLU A 90 15.93 39.23 12.91
C GLU A 90 17.07 40.27 12.97
N LEU A 91 17.64 40.51 14.16
CA LEU A 91 19.05 40.92 14.33
C LEU A 91 19.44 40.96 15.81
N ILE A 92 20.77 41.00 16.04
CA ILE A 92 21.49 41.20 17.31
C ILE A 92 21.64 39.94 18.18
N THR A 93 22.88 39.47 18.23
CA THR A 93 23.51 38.77 19.37
C THR A 93 24.87 39.46 19.60
N GLN A 94 25.46 39.36 20.80
CA GLN A 94 26.63 40.15 21.29
C GLN A 94 26.35 41.67 21.37
N VAL A 95 26.38 42.34 22.52
CA VAL A 95 27.50 42.46 23.48
C VAL A 95 26.97 42.47 24.92
N ALA A 96 27.45 41.54 25.76
CA ALA A 96 27.32 41.58 27.24
C ALA A 96 28.25 40.54 27.91
N ALA A 97 29.50 40.45 27.44
CA ALA A 97 30.56 39.74 28.14
C ALA A 97 31.67 40.75 28.40
N ASP A 98 31.66 41.36 29.59
CA ASP A 98 32.73 42.25 30.02
C ASP A 98 32.82 42.31 31.55
N LEU A 99 34.04 42.54 32.06
CA LEU A 99 34.42 42.72 33.47
C LEU A 99 34.15 41.56 34.46
N GLY A 100 35.23 40.89 34.90
CA GLY A 100 35.28 40.25 36.24
C GLY A 100 35.90 38.86 36.31
N ALA A 101 37.23 38.74 36.27
CA ALA A 101 37.93 37.48 36.46
C ALA A 101 38.71 37.40 37.80
N CYS A 102 38.72 36.20 38.39
CA CYS A 102 39.74 35.65 39.31
C CYS A 102 39.84 36.20 40.76
N PRO A 103 40.52 35.48 41.69
CA PRO A 103 41.05 34.10 41.61
C PRO A 103 40.72 33.17 42.83
N ASP A 104 41.28 31.95 42.76
CA ASP A 104 41.91 31.18 43.85
C ASP A 104 41.15 30.18 44.77
N LYS A 105 41.71 28.95 44.78
CA LYS A 105 42.01 28.04 45.91
C LYS A 105 40.92 27.70 46.95
N CYS A 106 40.51 26.42 46.97
CA CYS A 106 41.13 25.44 47.89
C CYS A 106 40.70 23.98 47.61
N SER A 107 41.37 23.02 48.26
CA SER A 107 41.21 21.58 48.08
C SER A 107 40.77 20.86 49.37
N HIS A 108 39.88 19.86 49.28
CA HIS A 108 40.05 18.50 49.82
C HIS A 108 38.75 17.67 50.02
N LYS A 109 38.77 16.45 49.44
CA LYS A 109 38.17 15.17 49.94
C LYS A 109 36.64 15.06 50.18
N PRO A 110 36.09 13.82 50.32
CA PRO A 110 34.67 13.55 50.06
C PRO A 110 33.81 13.26 51.31
N GLY A 111 32.50 13.47 51.21
CA GLY A 111 31.53 13.05 52.23
C GLY A 111 30.05 13.18 51.81
N ALA A 112 29.34 12.04 51.83
CA ALA A 112 27.90 11.79 51.98
C ALA A 112 26.80 12.81 51.53
N ALA A 113 25.82 12.24 50.81
CA ALA A 113 24.37 12.54 50.81
C ALA A 113 23.84 13.88 50.22
N GLY A 114 22.69 13.80 49.53
CA GLY A 114 21.75 14.94 49.53
C GLY A 114 21.09 15.43 48.23
N CYS A 115 20.95 14.67 47.14
CA CYS A 115 20.08 15.13 46.03
C CYS A 115 19.36 13.99 45.29
N ARG A 116 18.02 13.90 45.44
CA ARG A 116 17.16 12.96 44.70
C ARG A 116 16.53 13.67 43.50
N LYS A 117 17.03 13.42 42.29
CA LYS A 117 16.26 13.69 41.07
C LYS A 117 15.22 12.58 40.88
N PHE A 118 13.94 12.90 41.08
CA PHE A 118 12.85 12.01 40.68
C PHE A 118 12.56 12.18 39.20
N ALA A 119 12.65 11.09 38.44
CA ALA A 119 12.00 10.98 37.14
C ALA A 119 10.54 10.55 37.36
N TRP A 120 9.63 11.05 36.52
CA TRP A 120 8.23 10.60 36.50
C TRP A 120 7.86 10.05 35.13
N THR A 121 7.62 8.74 35.09
CA THR A 121 6.91 8.09 34.00
C THR A 121 5.41 8.26 34.23
N VAL A 122 4.67 8.75 33.24
CA VAL A 122 3.20 8.84 33.31
C VAL A 122 2.59 7.66 32.55
N VAL A 123 1.73 6.91 33.23
CA VAL A 123 0.91 5.83 32.67
C VAL A 123 -0.54 6.31 32.68
N HIS A 124 -1.25 6.18 31.56
CA HIS A 124 -2.68 6.52 31.50
C HIS A 124 -3.53 5.38 30.94
N LYS A 125 -4.61 5.07 31.66
CA LYS A 125 -5.89 4.66 31.11
C LYS A 125 -7.03 5.39 31.84
N PRO A 126 -8.20 5.57 31.18
CA PRO A 126 -9.31 6.42 31.65
C PRO A 126 -10.20 5.70 32.70
N PRO A 127 -11.25 6.32 33.32
CA PRO A 127 -12.01 7.46 32.78
C PRO A 127 -12.56 8.55 33.73
N PHE A 128 -13.10 9.58 33.05
CA PHE A 128 -14.03 10.65 33.48
C PHE A 128 -13.52 11.93 34.17
N GLU A 129 -14.24 12.99 33.80
CA GLU A 129 -14.31 14.37 34.30
C GLU A 129 -13.07 15.28 34.25
N LEU A 130 -13.33 16.52 33.81
CA LEU A 130 -12.38 17.62 33.67
C LEU A 130 -12.75 18.70 34.69
N VAL A 131 -11.98 18.82 35.77
CA VAL A 131 -12.19 19.87 36.79
C VAL A 131 -11.08 20.91 36.65
N MET A 132 -11.45 22.12 36.22
CA MET A 132 -10.55 23.27 36.23
C MET A 132 -10.39 23.82 37.65
N TRP A 133 -9.17 24.23 37.99
CA TRP A 133 -8.86 24.86 39.27
C TRP A 133 -8.60 26.36 39.08
N GLN A 134 -9.25 27.17 39.91
CA GLN A 134 -8.84 28.53 40.20
C GLN A 134 -9.02 28.78 41.71
N ASP A 135 -7.99 29.34 42.35
CA ASP A 135 -8.01 29.93 43.69
C ASP A 135 -8.68 29.12 44.82
N SER A 136 -8.51 27.79 44.78
CA SER A 136 -8.68 26.86 45.90
C SER A 136 -10.08 26.76 46.53
N GLN A 137 -11.15 27.00 45.77
CA GLN A 137 -12.53 26.73 46.19
C GLN A 137 -13.32 25.97 45.11
N LEU A 138 -14.00 24.88 45.50
CA LEU A 138 -14.99 24.20 44.66
C LEU A 138 -16.39 24.54 45.18
N ILE A 139 -17.20 25.23 44.37
CA ILE A 139 -18.60 25.53 44.71
C ILE A 139 -19.48 24.39 44.21
N LEU A 140 -19.97 23.56 45.13
CA LEU A 140 -21.08 22.64 44.91
C LEU A 140 -22.16 22.89 45.96
N GLY A 141 -23.27 23.48 45.54
CA GLY A 141 -24.44 23.70 46.39
C GLY A 141 -25.60 22.81 45.99
N TYR A 142 -26.02 21.90 46.88
CA TYR A 142 -27.41 21.79 47.33
C TYR A 142 -27.56 20.75 48.46
N GLY A 143 -28.15 21.17 49.59
CA GLY A 143 -28.96 20.30 50.45
C GLY A 143 -28.27 19.42 51.51
N ASN A 144 -28.03 20.00 52.69
CA ASN A 144 -28.19 19.39 54.03
C ASN A 144 -27.52 18.03 54.34
N PHE A 145 -26.42 18.06 55.11
CA PHE A 145 -26.41 17.93 56.58
C PHE A 145 -26.72 16.51 57.13
N PHE A 146 -25.67 15.82 57.60
CA PHE A 146 -25.48 15.59 59.04
C PHE A 146 -23.99 15.40 59.38
N SER A 147 -23.63 15.52 60.66
CA SER A 147 -22.27 15.45 61.21
C SER A 147 -21.82 13.98 61.47
N SER A 148 -20.59 13.63 61.87
CA SER A 148 -19.58 14.40 62.62
C SER A 148 -18.12 13.90 62.52
N THR A 149 -17.19 14.87 62.47
CA THR A 149 -15.82 14.92 63.06
C THR A 149 -14.95 13.66 63.31
N ARG A 150 -13.77 13.72 62.68
CA ARG A 150 -12.39 13.63 63.25
C ARG A 150 -11.75 12.30 63.71
N ALA A 151 -10.57 12.10 63.12
CA ALA A 151 -9.28 11.72 63.74
C ALA A 151 -9.04 10.26 64.17
N GLY A 152 -7.75 9.88 64.26
CA GLY A 152 -7.30 8.58 64.75
C GLY A 152 -6.20 7.91 63.91
N THR A 153 -4.98 8.45 63.90
CA THR A 153 -3.80 7.68 63.46
C THR A 153 -3.46 6.58 64.48
N LEU A 154 -3.24 5.33 64.04
CA LEU A 154 -2.05 4.52 64.39
C LEU A 154 -2.03 3.14 63.70
N SER A 155 -1.07 2.28 64.06
CA SER A 155 -0.52 1.18 63.24
C SER A 155 -0.48 -0.17 63.97
N ARG A 156 -0.25 -1.27 63.21
CA ARG A 156 0.08 -2.67 63.64
C ARG A 156 -1.05 -3.39 64.41
N GLY A 157 -1.34 -4.69 64.28
CA GLY A 157 -0.62 -5.86 63.78
C GLY A 157 -1.06 -7.11 64.59
N GLY A 158 -0.83 -8.34 64.08
CA GLY A 158 -1.20 -9.63 64.71
C GLY A 158 -2.61 -10.13 64.32
N HIS A 159 -2.89 -11.39 63.95
CA HIS A 159 -2.50 -12.77 64.36
C HIS A 159 -3.34 -13.39 65.49
N GLY A 160 -3.63 -14.71 65.38
CA GLY A 160 -4.58 -15.48 66.20
C GLY A 160 -5.92 -15.65 65.47
N ASP A 161 -6.21 -16.69 64.67
CA ASP A 161 -6.11 -18.16 64.82
C ASP A 161 -7.25 -18.81 65.63
N ALA A 162 -8.16 -19.50 64.93
CA ALA A 162 -9.05 -20.54 65.46
C ALA A 162 -9.72 -21.33 64.31
N GLU A 163 -9.36 -22.60 64.12
CA GLU A 163 -10.11 -23.54 63.27
C GLU A 163 -11.06 -24.40 64.12
N SER A 164 -12.21 -24.80 63.55
CA SER A 164 -12.59 -26.21 63.32
C SER A 164 -14.12 -26.47 63.30
N CYS A 165 -14.50 -27.58 62.66
CA CYS A 165 -15.78 -28.34 62.70
C CYS A 165 -17.13 -27.57 62.77
N SER A 166 -18.02 -27.52 61.77
CA SER A 166 -18.57 -28.53 60.84
C SER A 166 -19.61 -29.50 61.42
N VAL A 167 -20.79 -29.60 60.74
CA VAL A 167 -21.67 -30.78 60.48
C VAL A 167 -23.14 -30.37 60.22
N TRP A 168 -23.68 -30.71 59.01
CA TRP A 168 -25.06 -31.09 58.58
C TRP A 168 -26.29 -30.29 59.10
N ALA A 169 -27.30 -29.84 58.32
CA ALA A 169 -28.15 -30.44 57.25
C ALA A 169 -29.20 -31.46 57.77
N PRO A 170 -30.40 -31.70 57.13
CA PRO A 170 -30.98 -31.16 55.87
C PRO A 170 -32.50 -30.78 55.94
N GLU A 171 -33.17 -30.59 54.76
CA GLU A 171 -34.65 -30.59 54.51
C GLU A 171 -35.51 -29.47 55.19
N GLY A 172 -36.75 -29.09 54.81
CA GLY A 172 -37.74 -29.40 53.75
C GLY A 172 -39.11 -28.74 54.11
N ILE A 173 -40.22 -28.62 53.34
CA ILE A 173 -40.64 -28.79 51.91
C ILE A 173 -41.95 -27.92 51.71
N PHE A 174 -42.44 -27.69 50.46
CA PHE A 174 -43.72 -27.04 50.03
C PHE A 174 -43.82 -25.49 50.19
N HIS A 175 -44.11 -24.66 49.16
CA HIS A 175 -45.25 -24.51 48.21
C HIS A 175 -46.43 -23.64 48.74
N TYR A 176 -46.73 -22.53 48.03
CA TYR A 176 -48.09 -22.21 47.53
C TYR A 176 -48.02 -21.21 46.36
N ASN A 177 -49.16 -20.73 45.83
CA ASN A 177 -49.31 -20.29 44.44
C ASN A 177 -50.23 -19.05 44.30
N ILE A 178 -49.88 -18.06 43.44
CA ILE A 178 -50.77 -17.01 42.86
C ILE A 178 -51.33 -16.00 43.92
N GLU A 179 -51.50 -14.68 43.72
CA GLU A 179 -51.87 -13.85 42.56
C GLU A 179 -51.32 -12.40 42.66
N GLY A 180 -51.53 -11.57 41.62
CA GLY A 180 -51.35 -10.11 41.67
C GLY A 180 -50.75 -9.49 40.40
N ARG A 181 -51.43 -8.52 39.78
CA ARG A 181 -50.96 -7.80 38.58
C ARG A 181 -50.69 -6.32 38.87
N SER A 182 -49.57 -5.80 38.35
CA SER A 182 -49.50 -4.49 37.70
C SER A 182 -48.38 -4.52 36.65
N ALA A 183 -48.38 -3.60 35.68
CA ALA A 183 -47.53 -3.71 34.49
C ALA A 183 -46.75 -2.42 34.20
N THR A 184 -45.42 -2.45 34.38
CA THR A 184 -44.44 -1.47 33.86
C THR A 184 -43.00 -2.03 33.91
N ASP A 185 -42.67 -3.07 33.13
CA ASP A 185 -41.25 -3.47 32.96
C ASP A 185 -40.92 -4.14 31.62
N SER A 186 -40.46 -3.33 30.66
CA SER A 186 -39.82 -3.78 29.41
C SER A 186 -38.36 -3.32 29.27
N ALA A 187 -37.90 -2.44 30.16
CA ALA A 187 -36.57 -1.84 30.12
C ALA A 187 -35.53 -2.69 30.86
N ASP A 188 -35.87 -3.25 32.02
CA ASP A 188 -34.87 -3.91 32.87
C ASP A 188 -34.55 -5.34 32.39
N GLN A 189 -35.54 -6.08 31.85
CA GLN A 189 -35.26 -7.36 31.19
C GLN A 189 -34.22 -7.26 30.07
N SER A 190 -34.22 -6.16 29.32
CA SER A 190 -33.29 -5.92 28.21
C SER A 190 -31.87 -5.66 28.73
N ARG A 191 -31.73 -4.83 29.77
CA ARG A 191 -30.44 -4.55 30.44
C ARG A 191 -29.87 -5.78 31.14
N ARG A 192 -30.69 -6.56 31.85
CA ARG A 192 -30.28 -7.82 32.49
C ARG A 192 -29.83 -8.89 31.49
N LYS A 193 -30.40 -8.92 30.28
CA LYS A 193 -29.93 -9.81 29.19
C LYS A 193 -28.57 -9.35 28.64
N LEU A 194 -28.41 -8.06 28.34
CA LEU A 194 -27.17 -7.52 27.77
C LEU A 194 -25.96 -7.75 28.71
N ALA A 195 -26.13 -7.41 30.00
CA ALA A 195 -25.12 -7.58 31.04
C ALA A 195 -24.79 -9.05 31.36
N MET A 196 -25.57 -10.03 30.88
CA MET A 196 -25.25 -11.46 30.91
C MET A 196 -24.56 -11.95 29.63
N SER A 197 -24.83 -11.35 28.46
CA SER A 197 -24.06 -11.64 27.24
C SER A 197 -22.64 -11.10 27.31
N GLU A 198 -22.43 -9.86 27.77
CA GLU A 198 -21.11 -9.23 27.84
C GLU A 198 -20.16 -10.01 28.76
N ARG A 199 -20.61 -10.37 29.97
CA ARG A 199 -19.84 -11.22 30.92
C ARG A 199 -19.59 -12.64 30.41
N ARG A 200 -20.37 -13.14 29.44
CA ARG A 200 -20.10 -14.41 28.74
C ARG A 200 -19.05 -14.23 27.64
N ILE A 201 -19.09 -13.12 26.91
CA ILE A 201 -18.12 -12.78 25.84
C ILE A 201 -16.74 -12.52 26.44
N GLU A 202 -16.62 -11.76 27.53
CA GLU A 202 -15.34 -11.55 28.22
C GLU A 202 -14.75 -12.87 28.75
N ARG A 203 -15.57 -13.72 29.39
CA ARG A 203 -15.13 -15.05 29.84
C ARG A 203 -14.66 -15.92 28.67
N ALA A 204 -15.37 -15.93 27.53
CA ALA A 204 -14.93 -16.65 26.34
C ALA A 204 -13.61 -16.10 25.78
N GLY A 205 -13.42 -14.77 25.78
CA GLY A 205 -12.17 -14.11 25.38
C GLY A 205 -10.98 -14.51 26.26
N HIS A 206 -11.15 -14.51 27.59
CA HIS A 206 -10.11 -14.95 28.53
C HIS A 206 -9.81 -16.45 28.41
N ILE A 207 -10.83 -17.31 28.24
CA ILE A 207 -10.64 -18.75 28.03
C ILE A 207 -9.88 -19.01 26.72
N ASN A 208 -10.24 -18.36 25.62
CA ASN A 208 -9.54 -18.53 24.33
C ASN A 208 -8.09 -18.05 24.39
N LYS A 209 -7.80 -16.93 25.09
CA LYS A 209 -6.41 -16.48 25.33
C LYS A 209 -5.61 -17.50 26.16
N GLY A 210 -6.21 -18.08 27.19
CA GLY A 210 -5.59 -19.15 27.99
C GLY A 210 -5.30 -20.42 27.18
N ILE A 211 -6.23 -20.83 26.31
CA ILE A 211 -6.04 -21.98 25.40
C ILE A 211 -4.92 -21.68 24.39
N SER A 212 -4.87 -20.49 23.78
CA SER A 212 -3.76 -20.11 22.89
C SER A 212 -2.43 -20.19 23.63
N PHE A 213 -2.29 -19.52 24.78
CA PHE A 213 -1.06 -19.51 25.56
C PHE A 213 -0.54 -20.92 25.91
N VAL A 214 -1.43 -21.86 26.27
CA VAL A 214 -1.06 -23.26 26.51
C VAL A 214 -0.64 -23.99 25.22
N LEU A 215 -1.30 -23.74 24.09
CA LEU A 215 -0.92 -24.31 22.79
C LEU A 215 0.40 -23.71 22.27
N ASP A 216 0.62 -22.41 22.44
CA ASP A 216 1.83 -21.69 22.03
C ASP A 216 3.05 -22.16 22.84
N ILE A 217 2.89 -22.45 24.13
CA ILE A 217 3.91 -23.12 24.96
C ILE A 217 4.22 -24.53 24.45
N LEU A 218 3.22 -25.29 23.99
CA LEU A 218 3.43 -26.63 23.42
C LEU A 218 4.10 -26.58 22.03
N PHE A 219 3.75 -25.61 21.19
CA PHE A 219 4.34 -25.44 19.86
C PHE A 219 5.78 -24.92 19.91
N THR A 220 6.06 -23.87 20.69
CA THR A 220 7.42 -23.31 20.83
C THR A 220 8.42 -24.31 21.42
N ASN A 221 7.96 -25.26 22.24
CA ASN A 221 8.81 -26.34 22.77
C ASN A 221 8.85 -27.61 21.90
N GLY A 222 8.18 -27.65 20.74
CA GLY A 222 8.16 -28.84 19.88
C GLY A 222 9.55 -29.30 19.42
N ALA A 223 10.41 -28.35 19.05
CA ALA A 223 11.81 -28.61 18.67
C ALA A 223 12.72 -29.02 19.85
N SER A 224 12.28 -28.76 21.09
CA SER A 224 12.92 -29.26 22.31
C SER A 224 12.44 -30.67 22.65
N LEU A 225 11.16 -30.98 22.37
CA LEU A 225 10.57 -32.29 22.63
C LEU A 225 11.18 -33.40 21.74
N GLN A 226 11.44 -33.10 20.46
CA GLN A 226 12.16 -34.04 19.58
C GLN A 226 13.61 -34.30 20.03
N ARG A 227 14.31 -33.29 20.56
CA ARG A 227 15.66 -33.47 21.13
C ARG A 227 15.67 -34.23 22.45
N MET A 228 14.58 -34.18 23.22
CA MET A 228 14.40 -34.97 24.45
C MET A 228 14.07 -36.46 24.22
N LEU A 229 13.92 -36.91 22.97
CA LEU A 229 13.58 -38.29 22.62
C LEU A 229 14.72 -39.08 21.96
N GLN A 230 15.94 -38.50 21.90
CA GLN A 230 17.13 -39.28 21.58
C GLN A 230 17.63 -40.03 22.83
N PRO A 231 18.11 -41.29 22.69
CA PRO A 231 18.37 -42.17 23.83
C PRO A 231 19.72 -41.88 24.49
N ASP A 232 19.83 -40.78 25.23
CA ASP A 232 21.04 -40.50 26.01
C ASP A 232 20.80 -39.86 27.40
N SER A 233 21.50 -40.41 28.39
CA SER A 233 21.79 -39.91 29.76
C SER A 233 20.68 -39.37 30.71
N THR A 234 19.43 -39.14 30.30
CA THR A 234 18.42 -38.51 31.18
C THR A 234 17.78 -39.50 32.19
N PRO A 235 17.84 -39.27 33.52
CA PRO A 235 17.32 -40.23 34.51
C PRO A 235 15.80 -40.43 34.48
N ARG A 236 15.36 -41.70 34.52
CA ARG A 236 13.97 -42.18 34.30
C ARG A 236 12.90 -41.45 35.12
N ALA A 237 13.16 -41.20 36.41
CA ALA A 237 12.25 -40.48 37.31
C ALA A 237 11.94 -39.02 36.90
N THR A 238 12.74 -38.44 36.00
CA THR A 238 12.55 -37.09 35.44
C THR A 238 11.54 -37.08 34.28
N LEU A 239 11.33 -38.23 33.62
CA LEU A 239 10.33 -38.37 32.55
C LEU A 239 8.91 -38.42 33.13
N ASP A 240 8.65 -39.27 34.11
CA ASP A 240 7.30 -39.46 34.68
C ASP A 240 6.68 -38.16 35.19
N LYS A 241 7.46 -37.34 35.92
CA LYS A 241 7.02 -36.02 36.40
C LYS A 241 6.68 -35.04 35.27
N LYS A 242 7.27 -35.20 34.07
CA LYS A 242 6.95 -34.40 32.88
C LYS A 242 5.72 -34.94 32.14
N TYR A 243 5.62 -36.26 31.96
CA TYR A 243 4.44 -36.91 31.37
C TYR A 243 3.17 -36.70 32.20
N THR A 244 3.28 -36.72 33.53
CA THR A 244 2.15 -36.41 34.44
C THR A 244 1.62 -34.99 34.22
N LYS A 245 2.51 -34.00 34.06
CA LYS A 245 2.11 -32.61 33.74
C LYS A 245 1.45 -32.50 32.36
N LEU A 246 1.97 -33.17 31.34
CA LEU A 246 1.38 -33.16 29.99
C LEU A 246 -0.05 -33.76 30.01
N ASN A 247 -0.23 -34.89 30.70
CA ASN A 247 -1.54 -35.52 30.88
C ASN A 247 -2.52 -34.63 31.67
N PHE A 248 -2.06 -33.87 32.66
CA PHE A 248 -2.89 -32.90 33.38
C PHE A 248 -3.37 -31.77 32.46
N CYS A 249 -2.47 -31.17 31.66
CA CYS A 249 -2.81 -30.13 30.69
C CYS A 249 -3.83 -30.61 29.64
N LEU A 250 -3.64 -31.82 29.09
CA LEU A 250 -4.57 -32.40 28.11
C LEU A 250 -5.96 -32.69 28.71
N ARG A 251 -6.01 -33.21 29.94
CA ARG A 251 -7.28 -33.39 30.68
C ARG A 251 -7.99 -32.06 30.95
N TRP A 252 -7.25 -31.01 31.30
CA TRP A 252 -7.80 -29.67 31.52
C TRP A 252 -8.37 -29.06 30.23
N VAL A 253 -7.64 -29.12 29.12
CA VAL A 253 -8.12 -28.64 27.81
C VAL A 253 -9.40 -29.37 27.39
N ASN A 254 -9.46 -30.69 27.52
CA ASN A 254 -10.67 -31.46 27.21
C ASN A 254 -11.85 -31.09 28.12
N HIS A 255 -11.63 -30.87 29.42
CA HIS A 255 -12.69 -30.40 30.33
C HIS A 255 -13.22 -29.02 29.94
N VAL A 256 -12.34 -28.08 29.57
CA VAL A 256 -12.74 -26.73 29.13
C VAL A 256 -13.53 -26.78 27.81
N LEU A 257 -13.08 -27.57 26.83
CA LEU A 257 -13.79 -27.74 25.55
C LEU A 257 -15.16 -28.38 25.73
N ALA A 258 -15.28 -29.40 26.58
CA ALA A 258 -16.55 -30.05 26.89
C ALA A 258 -17.55 -29.12 27.60
N LYS A 259 -17.06 -28.21 28.46
CA LYS A 259 -17.89 -27.37 29.33
C LYS A 259 -18.34 -26.04 28.72
N TYR A 260 -17.63 -25.52 27.70
CA TYR A 260 -17.87 -24.17 27.17
C TYR A 260 -18.19 -24.08 25.67
N GLY A 261 -18.21 -25.19 24.92
CA GLY A 261 -19.00 -25.31 23.68
C GLY A 261 -18.63 -24.39 22.50
N THR A 262 -17.38 -23.91 22.41
CA THR A 262 -16.93 -23.03 21.31
C THR A 262 -16.73 -23.78 19.98
N CYS A 263 -16.55 -23.03 18.88
CA CYS A 263 -16.74 -23.50 17.50
C CYS A 263 -15.90 -24.75 17.12
N ARG A 264 -16.58 -25.92 17.04
CA ARG A 264 -16.03 -27.27 16.77
C ARG A 264 -15.21 -27.47 15.47
N LYS A 265 -14.99 -26.46 14.62
CA LYS A 265 -14.25 -26.64 13.35
C LYS A 265 -12.73 -26.43 13.46
N ARG A 266 -12.27 -25.33 14.07
CA ARG A 266 -10.84 -24.93 14.00
C ARG A 266 -9.96 -25.76 14.94
N SER A 267 -10.34 -25.88 16.21
CA SER A 267 -9.61 -26.67 17.21
C SER A 267 -9.53 -28.16 16.86
N THR A 268 -10.62 -28.72 16.32
CA THR A 268 -10.68 -30.13 15.90
C THR A 268 -9.76 -30.41 14.70
N MET A 269 -9.61 -29.46 13.76
CA MET A 269 -8.60 -29.59 12.70
C MET A 269 -7.18 -29.60 13.24
N GLN A 270 -6.86 -28.76 14.23
CA GLN A 270 -5.53 -28.74 14.86
C GLN A 270 -5.24 -30.02 15.67
N LEU A 271 -6.22 -30.52 16.44
CA LEU A 271 -6.11 -31.81 17.14
C LEU A 271 -5.97 -32.99 16.16
N ASN A 272 -6.69 -32.99 15.04
CA ASN A 272 -6.54 -33.99 13.98
C ASN A 272 -5.16 -33.94 13.31
N ALA A 273 -4.51 -32.78 13.22
CA ALA A 273 -3.15 -32.66 12.70
C ALA A 273 -2.12 -33.27 13.67
N VAL A 274 -2.27 -33.02 14.98
CA VAL A 274 -1.43 -33.63 16.03
C VAL A 274 -1.62 -35.15 16.08
N ALA A 275 -2.87 -35.64 16.05
CA ALA A 275 -3.17 -37.07 16.00
C ALA A 275 -2.59 -37.76 14.74
N LYS A 276 -2.64 -37.10 13.58
CA LYS A 276 -1.95 -37.58 12.37
C LYS A 276 -0.44 -37.63 12.53
N SER A 277 0.19 -36.59 13.07
CA SER A 277 1.65 -36.54 13.28
C SER A 277 2.16 -37.65 14.21
N LEU A 278 1.39 -37.97 15.27
CA LEU A 278 1.70 -39.06 16.19
C LEU A 278 1.45 -40.45 15.57
N SER A 279 0.39 -40.63 14.79
CA SER A 279 0.15 -41.91 14.08
C SER A 279 1.15 -42.17 12.94
N SER A 280 1.67 -41.13 12.29
CA SER A 280 2.72 -41.26 11.25
C SER A 280 4.12 -41.56 11.81
N SER A 281 4.33 -41.46 13.12
CA SER A 281 5.62 -41.71 13.77
C SER A 281 5.68 -43.02 14.58
N SER A 282 4.56 -43.71 14.75
CA SER A 282 4.49 -45.03 15.41
C SER A 282 4.75 -46.25 14.49
N ALA A 283 4.97 -46.04 13.19
CA ALA A 283 5.13 -47.12 12.20
C ALA A 283 6.52 -47.81 12.18
N GLY A 284 7.38 -47.56 13.19
CA GLY A 284 8.77 -48.03 13.22
C GLY A 284 9.30 -48.49 14.58
N ILE A 285 8.47 -48.60 15.62
CA ILE A 285 8.87 -49.11 16.93
C ILE A 285 7.81 -50.10 17.44
N ALA A 286 8.00 -51.36 17.07
CA ALA A 286 7.30 -52.49 17.67
C ALA A 286 8.35 -53.43 18.27
N HIS A 287 8.53 -53.39 19.59
CA HIS A 287 8.86 -54.49 20.51
C HIS A 287 9.11 -53.92 21.94
N GLU A 288 8.70 -54.69 22.96
CA GLU A 288 9.15 -54.61 24.37
C GLU A 288 9.04 -53.28 25.17
N ILE A 289 7.81 -52.79 25.41
CA ILE A 289 7.48 -52.14 26.70
C ILE A 289 6.07 -52.57 27.17
N PRO A 290 5.92 -53.18 28.37
CA PRO A 290 4.61 -53.39 28.98
C PRO A 290 4.12 -52.11 29.67
N LEU A 291 3.12 -51.43 29.09
CA LEU A 291 2.42 -50.30 29.73
C LEU A 291 0.92 -50.59 29.82
N SER A 292 0.39 -50.61 31.04
CA SER A 292 -0.99 -50.95 31.36
C SER A 292 -1.96 -49.80 31.10
N PHE A 293 -2.08 -49.38 29.84
CA PHE A 293 -3.18 -48.54 29.35
C PHE A 293 -3.46 -48.90 27.88
N THR A 294 -4.36 -49.87 27.68
CA THR A 294 -4.66 -50.44 26.35
C THR A 294 -5.28 -49.43 25.40
N SER A 295 -4.93 -49.51 24.12
CA SER A 295 -5.36 -48.62 23.04
C SER A 295 -6.88 -48.55 22.78
N HIS A 296 -7.67 -49.45 23.36
CA HIS A 296 -9.13 -49.53 23.20
C HIS A 296 -9.87 -48.24 23.60
N THR A 297 -9.59 -47.64 24.76
CA THR A 297 -10.39 -46.50 25.27
C THR A 297 -10.38 -45.23 24.40
N LEU A 298 -9.45 -45.10 23.46
CA LEU A 298 -9.41 -44.03 22.45
C LEU A 298 -10.06 -44.40 21.11
N ILE A 299 -10.22 -45.70 20.83
CA ILE A 299 -10.94 -46.23 19.67
C ILE A 299 -12.44 -46.32 19.99
N ASP A 300 -12.79 -46.74 21.21
CA ASP A 300 -14.18 -46.89 21.65
C ASP A 300 -14.88 -45.52 21.71
N THR A 301 -14.25 -44.50 22.30
CA THR A 301 -14.76 -43.12 22.28
C THR A 301 -14.85 -42.51 20.88
N TYR A 302 -14.04 -42.96 19.92
CA TYR A 302 -14.18 -42.60 18.50
C TYR A 302 -15.35 -43.33 17.83
N ALA A 303 -15.59 -44.59 18.19
CA ALA A 303 -16.74 -45.38 17.72
C ALA A 303 -18.06 -44.80 18.25
N GLU A 304 -18.13 -44.44 19.53
CA GLU A 304 -19.28 -43.78 20.16
C GLU A 304 -19.57 -42.42 19.53
N ALA A 305 -18.57 -41.53 19.42
CA ALA A 305 -18.75 -40.22 18.79
C ALA A 305 -19.20 -40.31 17.32
N LYS A 306 -18.75 -41.35 16.60
CA LYS A 306 -19.21 -41.65 15.24
C LYS A 306 -20.63 -42.20 15.22
N ALA A 307 -20.99 -43.07 16.16
CA ALA A 307 -22.34 -43.60 16.32
C ALA A 307 -23.35 -42.49 16.69
N GLU A 308 -22.98 -41.51 17.50
CA GLU A 308 -23.82 -40.34 17.80
C GLU A 308 -24.07 -39.46 16.57
N ASP A 309 -23.04 -39.20 15.74
CA ASP A 309 -23.17 -38.42 14.51
C ASP A 309 -24.00 -39.16 13.44
N GLU A 310 -23.84 -40.48 13.32
CA GLU A 310 -24.73 -41.36 12.52
C GLU A 310 -26.17 -41.36 13.07
N ALA A 311 -26.36 -41.42 14.39
CA ALA A 311 -27.67 -41.37 15.03
C ALA A 311 -28.36 -40.00 14.81
N ALA A 312 -27.61 -38.90 14.87
CA ALA A 312 -28.10 -37.56 14.56
C ALA A 312 -28.52 -37.43 13.09
N LYS A 313 -27.74 -38.00 12.16
CA LYS A 313 -28.11 -38.10 10.73
C LYS A 313 -29.35 -38.97 10.51
N SER A 314 -29.53 -40.06 11.28
CA SER A 314 -30.72 -40.92 11.20
C SER A 314 -32.00 -40.22 11.69
N LYS A 315 -31.92 -39.43 12.77
CA LYS A 315 -33.07 -38.68 13.33
C LYS A 315 -33.57 -37.59 12.39
N ARG A 316 -32.71 -37.02 11.53
CA ARG A 316 -33.11 -36.12 10.42
C ARG A 316 -33.77 -36.83 9.23
N ARG A 317 -34.03 -38.14 9.29
CA ARG A 317 -34.49 -38.96 8.15
C ARG A 317 -35.78 -39.77 8.37
N ARG A 318 -36.60 -39.44 9.38
CA ARG A 318 -37.93 -40.04 9.58
C ARG A 318 -39.04 -39.03 9.24
N GLY A 319 -39.62 -39.15 8.04
CA GLY A 319 -40.62 -38.21 7.52
C GLY A 319 -41.36 -38.71 6.27
N ARG A 320 -42.14 -39.80 6.42
CA ARG A 320 -43.00 -40.45 5.40
C ARG A 320 -42.25 -41.17 4.24
N PRO A 321 -42.93 -42.12 3.53
CA PRO A 321 -42.24 -43.32 3.00
C PRO A 321 -41.92 -43.28 1.50
N ALA A 322 -41.04 -44.21 1.09
CA ALA A 322 -40.64 -44.38 -0.30
C ALA A 322 -41.59 -45.29 -1.12
N LYS A 323 -41.67 -45.03 -2.43
CA LYS A 323 -41.89 -46.08 -3.44
C LYS A 323 -40.68 -46.13 -4.37
N LYS A 324 -40.06 -47.31 -4.49
CA LYS A 324 -38.93 -47.54 -5.42
C LYS A 324 -39.44 -47.56 -6.87
N LYS A 325 -38.70 -46.91 -7.78
CA LYS A 325 -38.50 -47.39 -9.16
C LYS A 325 -37.04 -47.14 -9.55
N GLN A 326 -36.47 -48.05 -10.35
CA GLN A 326 -35.13 -47.92 -10.90
C GLN A 326 -35.16 -47.06 -12.17
N CYS A 327 -34.18 -46.17 -12.29
CA CYS A 327 -33.62 -45.63 -13.54
C CYS A 327 -32.11 -45.46 -13.22
N ILE A 328 -31.14 -46.05 -13.93
CA ILE A 328 -30.83 -45.89 -15.37
C ILE A 328 -30.69 -44.40 -15.72
N ARG A 329 -29.49 -43.98 -16.11
CA ARG A 329 -29.25 -42.62 -16.63
C ARG A 329 -29.81 -42.52 -18.04
N PRO A 330 -30.55 -41.44 -18.35
CA PRO A 330 -30.42 -40.80 -19.65
C PRO A 330 -29.98 -39.34 -19.53
N SER A 331 -29.57 -38.78 -20.67
CA SER A 331 -29.08 -37.41 -20.84
C SER A 331 -30.17 -36.34 -20.74
N ARG A 332 -29.78 -35.13 -20.27
CA ARG A 332 -30.46 -33.82 -20.46
C ARG A 332 -31.95 -33.75 -20.05
N GLY A 333 -32.25 -33.20 -18.87
CA GLY A 333 -33.62 -32.89 -18.42
C GLY A 333 -33.69 -31.70 -17.47
N PHE A 334 -34.76 -30.90 -17.56
CA PHE A 334 -34.98 -29.66 -16.78
C PHE A 334 -35.65 -29.90 -15.41
N CYS A 335 -35.56 -28.93 -14.50
CA CYS A 335 -36.19 -28.95 -13.17
C CYS A 335 -37.46 -28.07 -13.12
N GLY A 336 -38.48 -28.49 -12.37
CA GLY A 336 -39.75 -27.78 -12.19
C GLY A 336 -40.48 -28.13 -10.89
N LYS A 337 -41.50 -27.36 -10.51
CA LYS A 337 -42.31 -27.58 -9.30
C LYS A 337 -43.79 -27.31 -9.57
N TYR A 338 -44.66 -27.98 -8.83
CA TYR A 338 -46.09 -27.69 -8.86
C TYR A 338 -46.44 -26.55 -7.88
N ASP A 339 -47.42 -25.73 -8.23
CA ASP A 339 -47.98 -24.70 -7.34
C ASP A 339 -48.99 -25.29 -6.32
N LYS A 340 -49.65 -24.43 -5.54
CA LYS A 340 -50.64 -24.85 -4.54
C LYS A 340 -52.01 -25.24 -5.14
N GLN A 341 -52.20 -25.01 -6.44
CA GLN A 341 -53.40 -25.33 -7.20
C GLN A 341 -53.21 -26.62 -8.04
N GLY A 342 -51.97 -27.14 -8.11
CA GLY A 342 -51.63 -28.37 -8.82
C GLY A 342 -51.14 -28.17 -10.26
N ASN A 343 -50.87 -26.93 -10.69
CA ASN A 343 -50.33 -26.65 -12.03
C ASN A 343 -48.81 -26.80 -12.05
N PHE A 344 -48.24 -27.26 -13.17
CA PHE A 344 -46.79 -27.41 -13.31
C PHE A 344 -46.11 -26.08 -13.67
N VAL A 345 -45.55 -25.43 -12.66
CA VAL A 345 -44.74 -24.23 -12.85
C VAL A 345 -43.30 -24.67 -13.13
N ARG A 346 -42.79 -24.36 -14.34
CA ARG A 346 -41.35 -24.48 -14.59
C ARG A 346 -40.63 -23.69 -13.50
N CYS A 347 -39.67 -24.34 -12.82
CA CYS A 347 -38.91 -23.64 -11.81
C CYS A 347 -38.16 -22.54 -12.56
N GLY A 348 -38.51 -21.29 -12.27
CA GLY A 348 -37.84 -20.15 -12.85
C GLY A 348 -36.36 -20.26 -12.50
N VAL A 349 -35.56 -20.68 -13.48
CA VAL A 349 -34.20 -20.19 -13.59
C VAL A 349 -34.41 -18.70 -13.86
N ALA A 350 -34.51 -17.92 -12.79
CA ALA A 350 -34.17 -16.50 -12.83
C ALA A 350 -32.84 -16.47 -13.58
N HIS A 351 -32.83 -15.81 -14.75
CA HIS A 351 -31.73 -15.95 -15.69
C HIS A 351 -30.43 -15.75 -14.91
N LEU A 352 -29.56 -16.77 -14.93
CA LEU A 352 -28.14 -16.52 -14.76
C LEU A 352 -27.86 -15.42 -15.77
N PRO A 353 -27.57 -14.18 -15.33
CA PRO A 353 -27.76 -13.01 -16.18
C PRO A 353 -26.99 -13.25 -17.47
N GLU A 354 -27.69 -13.18 -18.60
CA GLU A 354 -27.04 -13.27 -19.91
C GLU A 354 -25.89 -12.27 -19.89
N ARG A 355 -24.66 -12.78 -20.06
CA ARG A 355 -23.41 -12.11 -19.68
C ARG A 355 -23.54 -10.59 -19.85
N PRO A 356 -23.63 -9.81 -18.76
CA PRO A 356 -23.95 -8.40 -18.87
C PRO A 356 -22.69 -7.59 -19.18
N PRO A 357 -22.67 -6.83 -20.28
CA PRO A 357 -23.28 -7.09 -21.58
C PRO A 357 -22.26 -7.83 -22.47
N ARG A 358 -22.21 -7.52 -23.78
CA ARG A 358 -20.99 -7.76 -24.59
C ARG A 358 -19.76 -7.35 -23.76
N THR A 359 -18.69 -8.14 -23.81
CA THR A 359 -17.36 -7.56 -23.58
C THR A 359 -17.25 -6.38 -24.53
N LEU A 360 -17.10 -5.15 -23.99
CA LEU A 360 -16.50 -4.07 -24.75
C LEU A 360 -15.21 -4.64 -25.34
N ALA A 361 -15.01 -4.47 -26.64
CA ALA A 361 -13.78 -4.93 -27.25
C ALA A 361 -12.64 -4.22 -26.51
N MET A 362 -11.68 -4.99 -26.01
CA MET A 362 -10.50 -4.40 -25.36
C MET A 362 -9.72 -3.72 -26.49
N GLU A 363 -9.86 -2.41 -26.62
CA GLU A 363 -9.32 -1.71 -27.78
C GLU A 363 -7.78 -1.69 -27.72
N PRO A 364 -7.08 -1.65 -28.88
CA PRO A 364 -5.65 -1.40 -28.92
C PRO A 364 -5.33 -0.04 -28.29
N ILE A 365 -4.35 0.01 -27.38
CA ILE A 365 -3.89 1.26 -26.78
C ILE A 365 -2.85 1.88 -27.70
N THR A 366 -2.98 3.17 -28.00
CA THR A 366 -1.86 3.95 -28.56
C THR A 366 -1.09 4.56 -27.40
N CYS A 367 0.21 4.33 -27.34
CA CYS A 367 1.09 4.90 -26.31
C CYS A 367 2.52 5.09 -26.86
N LYS A 368 3.41 5.68 -26.07
CA LYS A 368 4.82 5.81 -26.43
C LYS A 368 5.62 4.54 -26.08
N ALA A 369 6.68 4.29 -26.84
CA ALA A 369 7.71 3.30 -26.52
C ALA A 369 9.11 3.82 -26.89
N ALA A 370 10.13 3.42 -26.14
CA ALA A 370 11.53 3.61 -26.52
C ALA A 370 12.01 2.41 -27.34
N VAL A 371 11.89 2.52 -28.66
CA VAL A 371 12.16 1.45 -29.63
C VAL A 371 13.65 1.41 -29.97
N ALA A 372 14.23 0.22 -29.86
CA ALA A 372 15.54 -0.09 -30.41
C ALA A 372 15.37 -0.53 -31.88
N TRP A 373 15.82 0.29 -32.81
CA TRP A 373 15.62 0.04 -34.25
C TRP A 373 16.65 -0.90 -34.88
N ALA A 374 17.89 -0.88 -34.38
CA ALA A 374 18.96 -1.79 -34.75
C ALA A 374 20.06 -1.78 -33.67
N ALA A 375 20.93 -2.77 -33.69
CA ALA A 375 22.10 -2.81 -32.82
C ALA A 375 22.98 -1.55 -32.99
N LYS A 376 23.51 -1.04 -31.86
CA LYS A 376 24.38 0.14 -31.74
C LYS A 376 23.76 1.46 -32.21
N GLN A 377 22.44 1.51 -32.40
CA GLN A 377 21.71 2.76 -32.61
C GLN A 377 21.07 3.25 -31.30
N PRO A 378 20.93 4.57 -31.10
CA PRO A 378 20.18 5.09 -29.96
C PRO A 378 18.71 4.69 -30.02
N LEU A 379 18.09 4.51 -28.84
CA LEU A 379 16.65 4.33 -28.72
C LEU A 379 15.91 5.55 -29.29
N LYS A 380 14.81 5.31 -30.02
CA LYS A 380 13.89 6.37 -30.46
C LYS A 380 12.58 6.30 -29.71
N ILE A 381 11.99 7.45 -29.41
CA ILE A 381 10.66 7.51 -28.80
C ILE A 381 9.64 7.54 -29.93
N GLU A 382 8.90 6.45 -30.07
CA GLU A 382 7.92 6.21 -31.13
C GLU A 382 6.51 6.11 -30.53
N GLU A 383 5.48 6.45 -31.32
CA GLU A 383 4.12 6.03 -31.00
C GLU A 383 3.88 4.58 -31.49
N VAL A 384 3.43 3.72 -30.59
CA VAL A 384 3.13 2.31 -30.85
C VAL A 384 1.69 1.98 -30.51
N ILE A 385 1.15 0.98 -31.20
CA ILE A 385 -0.14 0.37 -30.92
C ILE A 385 0.11 -0.93 -30.15
N VAL A 386 -0.44 -1.01 -28.94
CA VAL A 386 -0.38 -2.14 -28.02
C VAL A 386 -1.71 -2.89 -28.06
N ASP A 387 -1.72 -4.05 -28.72
CA ASP A 387 -2.88 -4.93 -28.84
C ASP A 387 -3.45 -5.34 -27.46
N PRO A 388 -4.74 -5.68 -27.39
CA PRO A 388 -5.32 -6.28 -26.20
C PRO A 388 -4.69 -7.65 -25.86
N PRO A 389 -4.75 -8.08 -24.58
CA PRO A 389 -4.24 -9.37 -24.16
C PRO A 389 -5.12 -10.52 -24.69
N LYS A 390 -4.49 -11.54 -25.28
CA LYS A 390 -5.14 -12.80 -25.67
C LYS A 390 -5.17 -13.78 -24.49
N ALA A 391 -5.62 -15.02 -24.73
CA ALA A 391 -5.83 -15.98 -23.64
C ALA A 391 -4.53 -16.28 -22.86
N GLY A 392 -4.57 -16.16 -21.53
CA GLY A 392 -3.39 -16.32 -20.66
C GLY A 392 -2.40 -15.13 -20.66
N GLU A 393 -2.83 -13.95 -21.12
CA GLU A 393 -2.03 -12.73 -21.19
C GLU A 393 -2.62 -11.58 -20.37
N VAL A 394 -1.78 -10.61 -20.03
CA VAL A 394 -2.09 -9.50 -19.12
C VAL A 394 -1.49 -8.23 -19.72
N ARG A 395 -2.33 -7.20 -19.96
CA ARG A 395 -1.85 -5.87 -20.38
C ARG A 395 -1.65 -5.01 -19.13
N VAL A 396 -0.47 -4.42 -19.00
CA VAL A 396 -0.05 -3.66 -17.81
C VAL A 396 0.42 -2.27 -18.21
N ARG A 397 0.10 -1.26 -17.38
CA ARG A 397 0.70 0.08 -17.42
C ARG A 397 2.01 0.03 -16.65
N VAL A 398 3.14 0.32 -17.29
CA VAL A 398 4.44 0.40 -16.64
C VAL A 398 4.50 1.73 -15.88
N CYS A 399 4.70 1.66 -14.58
CA CYS A 399 4.77 2.85 -13.73
C CYS A 399 6.22 3.35 -13.61
N ALA A 400 7.16 2.41 -13.47
CA ALA A 400 8.60 2.69 -13.50
C ALA A 400 9.40 1.48 -13.96
N ASN A 401 10.54 1.73 -14.60
CA ASN A 401 11.47 0.71 -15.08
C ASN A 401 12.92 1.06 -14.65
N ALA A 402 13.63 0.09 -14.07
CA ALA A 402 15.07 0.16 -13.85
C ALA A 402 15.84 -0.40 -15.05
N LEU A 403 17.01 0.18 -15.36
CA LEU A 403 17.84 -0.26 -16.48
C LEU A 403 18.93 -1.23 -16.01
N CYS A 404 19.11 -2.32 -16.74
CA CYS A 404 20.11 -3.34 -16.47
C CYS A 404 21.13 -3.43 -17.62
N HIS A 405 22.31 -3.95 -17.34
CA HIS A 405 23.33 -4.19 -18.37
C HIS A 405 22.86 -5.19 -19.44
N THR A 406 21.88 -6.07 -19.16
CA THR A 406 21.30 -6.99 -20.15
C THR A 406 20.54 -6.25 -21.26
N ASP A 407 19.86 -5.14 -20.95
CA ASP A 407 19.18 -4.31 -21.96
C ASP A 407 20.22 -3.66 -22.89
N ILE A 408 21.32 -3.13 -22.32
CA ILE A 408 22.44 -2.54 -23.07
C ILE A 408 23.19 -3.59 -23.89
N TYR A 409 23.48 -4.75 -23.31
CA TYR A 409 24.17 -5.86 -23.98
C TYR A 409 23.42 -6.34 -25.24
N THR A 410 22.09 -6.28 -25.20
CA THR A 410 21.23 -6.50 -26.37
C THR A 410 21.32 -5.33 -27.35
N LEU A 411 21.17 -4.09 -26.86
CA LEU A 411 21.22 -2.87 -27.67
C LEU A 411 22.55 -2.72 -28.43
N ASP A 412 23.68 -3.11 -27.85
CA ASP A 412 25.01 -3.10 -28.48
C ASP A 412 25.21 -4.22 -29.51
N GLY A 413 24.24 -5.13 -29.67
CA GLY A 413 24.31 -6.25 -30.60
C GLY A 413 25.26 -7.36 -30.17
N HIS A 414 25.46 -7.53 -28.86
CA HIS A 414 26.24 -8.64 -28.31
C HIS A 414 25.39 -9.85 -27.90
N ASP A 415 24.07 -9.68 -27.75
CA ASP A 415 23.09 -10.75 -27.51
C ASP A 415 22.80 -11.55 -28.80
N PRO A 416 23.05 -12.88 -28.84
CA PRO A 416 22.67 -13.73 -29.97
C PRO A 416 21.14 -13.95 -30.11
N GLU A 417 20.33 -13.61 -29.10
CA GLU A 417 18.86 -13.56 -29.19
C GLU A 417 18.33 -12.15 -29.51
N GLY A 418 19.23 -11.18 -29.77
CA GLY A 418 18.89 -9.79 -30.08
C GLY A 418 18.16 -9.63 -31.42
N LEU A 419 16.84 -9.47 -31.36
CA LEU A 419 15.98 -9.18 -32.50
C LEU A 419 15.61 -7.69 -32.56
N PHE A 420 15.52 -7.13 -33.77
CA PHE A 420 15.21 -5.73 -34.02
C PHE A 420 14.21 -5.60 -35.19
N PRO A 421 13.35 -4.57 -35.22
CA PRO A 421 13.15 -3.56 -34.18
C PRO A 421 12.43 -4.15 -32.96
N CYS A 422 12.78 -3.70 -31.75
CA CYS A 422 12.19 -4.22 -30.51
C CYS A 422 11.99 -3.14 -29.42
N ILE A 423 11.18 -3.46 -28.42
CA ILE A 423 11.07 -2.68 -27.17
C ILE A 423 11.77 -3.47 -26.09
N LEU A 424 12.88 -2.94 -25.56
CA LEU A 424 13.71 -3.54 -24.51
C LEU A 424 13.05 -3.39 -23.11
N GLY A 425 13.79 -3.68 -22.03
CA GLY A 425 13.33 -3.52 -20.65
C GLY A 425 12.77 -4.80 -20.03
N HIS A 426 13.23 -5.10 -18.81
CA HIS A 426 12.80 -6.27 -18.04
C HIS A 426 12.82 -6.11 -16.49
N GLU A 427 13.18 -4.95 -15.93
CA GLU A 427 13.12 -4.65 -14.49
C GLU A 427 12.06 -3.57 -14.20
N ALA A 428 10.79 -3.95 -14.05
CA ALA A 428 9.70 -2.96 -13.93
C ALA A 428 8.75 -3.17 -12.75
N GLY A 429 8.12 -2.08 -12.33
CA GLY A 429 6.94 -2.07 -11.47
C GLY A 429 5.75 -1.54 -12.27
N ALA A 430 4.67 -2.32 -12.34
CA ALA A 430 3.54 -2.07 -13.23
C ALA A 430 2.19 -2.35 -12.55
N ILE A 431 1.11 -1.80 -13.13
CA ILE A 431 -0.27 -2.03 -12.69
C ILE A 431 -1.04 -2.71 -13.81
N VAL A 432 -1.81 -3.75 -13.50
CA VAL A 432 -2.64 -4.48 -14.47
C VAL A 432 -3.79 -3.59 -14.94
N VAL A 433 -3.98 -3.53 -16.26
CA VAL A 433 -5.01 -2.75 -16.93
C VAL A 433 -6.09 -3.68 -17.48
N ASP A 434 -5.69 -4.68 -18.26
CA ASP A 434 -6.58 -5.68 -18.86
C ASP A 434 -6.06 -7.10 -18.60
N VAL A 435 -6.98 -8.06 -18.53
CA VAL A 435 -6.66 -9.49 -18.44
C VAL A 435 -7.36 -10.26 -19.56
N GLY A 436 -6.60 -11.10 -20.26
CA GLY A 436 -7.12 -11.91 -21.34
C GLY A 436 -7.91 -13.13 -20.85
N PRO A 437 -8.64 -13.83 -21.75
CA PRO A 437 -9.45 -14.98 -21.37
C PRO A 437 -8.66 -16.07 -20.62
N GLY A 438 -9.21 -16.54 -19.50
CA GLY A 438 -8.63 -17.64 -18.71
C GLY A 438 -7.58 -17.22 -17.68
N VAL A 439 -7.18 -15.95 -17.62
CA VAL A 439 -6.37 -15.41 -16.51
C VAL A 439 -7.15 -15.47 -15.20
N THR A 440 -6.47 -15.85 -14.11
CA THR A 440 -7.11 -16.09 -12.79
C THR A 440 -6.29 -15.63 -11.58
N SER A 441 -5.01 -15.33 -11.75
CA SER A 441 -4.08 -14.98 -10.66
C SER A 441 -3.84 -13.49 -10.46
N VAL A 442 -4.26 -12.67 -11.42
CA VAL A 442 -4.24 -11.21 -11.38
C VAL A 442 -5.54 -10.65 -11.99
N ALA A 443 -5.90 -9.44 -11.60
CA ALA A 443 -7.04 -8.68 -12.11
C ALA A 443 -6.67 -7.20 -12.34
N PRO A 444 -7.45 -6.42 -13.12
CA PRO A 444 -7.26 -4.99 -13.27
C PRO A 444 -7.11 -4.26 -11.92
N GLY A 445 -6.15 -3.35 -11.85
CA GLY A 445 -5.76 -2.63 -10.62
C GLY A 445 -4.82 -3.38 -9.69
N ASP A 446 -4.41 -4.62 -10.00
CA ASP A 446 -3.34 -5.31 -9.27
C ASP A 446 -1.95 -4.75 -9.59
N HIS A 447 -1.10 -4.62 -8.57
CA HIS A 447 0.30 -4.26 -8.73
C HIS A 447 1.12 -5.51 -9.01
N VAL A 448 2.01 -5.44 -10.02
CA VAL A 448 2.80 -6.58 -10.49
C VAL A 448 4.26 -6.19 -10.80
N ILE A 449 5.15 -7.16 -10.62
CA ILE A 449 6.48 -7.16 -11.24
C ILE A 449 6.41 -8.09 -12.47
N PRO A 450 6.66 -7.60 -13.69
CA PRO A 450 6.94 -8.43 -14.85
C PRO A 450 8.23 -9.23 -14.63
N CYS A 451 8.17 -10.56 -14.75
CA CYS A 451 9.30 -11.45 -14.49
C CYS A 451 9.71 -12.20 -15.77
N TYR A 452 10.93 -11.93 -16.23
CA TYR A 452 11.51 -12.59 -17.40
C TYR A 452 11.70 -14.11 -17.21
N THR A 453 11.81 -14.58 -15.97
CA THR A 453 11.74 -16.02 -15.67
C THR A 453 10.29 -16.39 -15.33
N PRO A 454 9.56 -17.13 -16.19
CA PRO A 454 8.16 -17.49 -15.94
C PRO A 454 8.01 -18.58 -14.87
N GLU A 455 6.81 -18.73 -14.33
CA GLU A 455 6.43 -19.80 -13.41
C GLU A 455 4.98 -20.24 -13.67
N CYS A 456 4.77 -21.26 -14.51
CA CYS A 456 3.40 -21.69 -14.88
C CYS A 456 2.63 -22.41 -13.77
N ARG A 457 3.33 -23.01 -12.79
CA ARG A 457 2.76 -23.82 -11.69
C ARG A 457 1.94 -25.05 -12.10
N GLU A 458 1.91 -25.40 -13.39
CA GLU A 458 1.25 -26.61 -13.88
C GLU A 458 1.88 -27.87 -13.27
N ALA A 459 1.07 -28.79 -12.74
CA ALA A 459 1.55 -30.04 -12.16
C ALA A 459 2.26 -30.97 -13.18
N SER A 460 1.94 -30.81 -14.46
CA SER A 460 2.61 -31.46 -15.60
C SER A 460 3.99 -30.86 -15.92
N CYS A 461 4.28 -29.63 -15.48
CA CYS A 461 5.56 -28.97 -15.73
C CYS A 461 6.60 -29.45 -14.72
N ILE A 462 7.36 -30.49 -15.09
CA ILE A 462 8.37 -31.13 -14.23
C ILE A 462 9.40 -30.14 -13.65
N PHE A 463 9.67 -29.03 -14.35
CA PHE A 463 10.54 -27.95 -13.88
C PHE A 463 9.90 -27.14 -12.75
N CYS A 464 8.62 -26.74 -12.89
CA CYS A 464 7.88 -26.03 -11.84
C CYS A 464 7.58 -26.94 -10.64
N ALA A 465 7.31 -28.23 -10.87
CA ALA A 465 7.09 -29.21 -9.81
C ALA A 465 8.38 -29.56 -9.03
N SER A 466 9.54 -29.58 -9.71
CA SER A 466 10.83 -29.90 -9.09
C SER A 466 11.30 -28.81 -8.11
N PRO A 467 11.81 -29.14 -6.91
CA PRO A 467 12.48 -28.18 -6.03
C PRO A 467 13.91 -27.85 -6.48
N LYS A 468 14.43 -28.50 -7.54
CA LYS A 468 15.84 -28.38 -7.98
C LYS A 468 16.09 -27.22 -8.96
N THR A 469 15.06 -26.49 -9.39
CA THR A 469 15.17 -25.43 -10.41
C THR A 469 14.00 -24.46 -10.37
N ASN A 470 14.21 -23.27 -10.93
CA ASN A 470 13.18 -22.27 -11.26
C ASN A 470 12.93 -22.11 -12.77
N LEU A 471 13.71 -22.79 -13.63
CA LEU A 471 13.69 -22.61 -15.08
C LEU A 471 12.44 -23.24 -15.72
N CYS A 472 11.32 -22.51 -15.72
CA CYS A 472 10.11 -22.92 -16.41
C CYS A 472 10.26 -22.79 -17.94
N PRO A 473 10.12 -23.88 -18.73
CA PRO A 473 10.30 -23.82 -20.19
C PRO A 473 9.05 -23.31 -20.94
N LYS A 474 7.92 -23.12 -20.25
CA LYS A 474 6.56 -23.08 -20.84
C LYS A 474 6.38 -22.12 -22.03
N ILE A 475 7.06 -20.97 -22.01
CA ILE A 475 7.01 -19.94 -23.07
C ILE A 475 8.38 -19.64 -23.69
N ARG A 476 9.45 -20.35 -23.29
CA ARG A 476 10.83 -19.98 -23.65
C ARG A 476 11.07 -19.99 -25.17
N ALA A 477 10.39 -20.90 -25.88
CA ALA A 477 10.50 -21.07 -27.33
C ALA A 477 9.86 -19.94 -28.18
N THR A 478 9.00 -19.10 -27.58
CA THR A 478 8.46 -17.87 -28.21
C THR A 478 9.12 -16.62 -27.65
N GLN A 479 9.43 -16.62 -26.35
CA GLN A 479 10.14 -15.56 -25.63
C GLN A 479 11.50 -15.20 -26.26
N GLY A 480 12.32 -16.21 -26.61
CA GLY A 480 13.59 -16.03 -27.34
C GLY A 480 13.43 -15.74 -28.84
N LYS A 481 12.20 -15.49 -29.30
CA LYS A 481 11.87 -15.04 -30.66
C LYS A 481 11.11 -13.70 -30.67
N GLY A 482 11.10 -13.01 -29.52
CA GLY A 482 10.41 -11.73 -29.36
C GLY A 482 8.91 -11.76 -29.62
N VAL A 483 8.23 -12.89 -29.34
CA VAL A 483 6.78 -13.04 -29.54
C VAL A 483 6.07 -13.73 -28.38
N MET A 484 4.77 -13.48 -28.30
CA MET A 484 3.87 -14.05 -27.28
C MET A 484 3.65 -15.56 -27.49
N PRO A 485 2.99 -16.28 -26.57
CA PRO A 485 2.82 -17.74 -26.65
C PRO A 485 2.05 -18.24 -27.89
N ASP A 486 1.31 -17.37 -28.58
CA ASP A 486 0.64 -17.66 -29.86
C ASP A 486 1.51 -17.40 -31.10
N GLY A 487 2.76 -16.97 -30.91
CA GLY A 487 3.73 -16.73 -31.98
C GLY A 487 3.66 -15.35 -32.63
N THR A 488 2.82 -14.42 -32.16
CA THR A 488 2.76 -13.04 -32.69
C THR A 488 3.22 -12.01 -31.67
N SER A 489 3.64 -10.83 -32.13
CA SER A 489 3.82 -9.66 -31.24
C SER A 489 2.46 -9.12 -30.78
N ARG A 490 2.51 -8.13 -29.87
CA ARG A 490 1.41 -7.24 -29.47
C ARG A 490 1.70 -5.78 -29.80
N PHE A 491 2.89 -5.47 -30.33
CA PHE A 491 3.32 -4.13 -30.68
C PHE A 491 3.37 -3.95 -32.21
N ARG A 492 2.81 -2.84 -32.69
CA ARG A 492 3.04 -2.33 -34.04
C ARG A 492 3.38 -0.84 -33.98
N LEU A 493 4.21 -0.34 -34.90
CA LEU A 493 4.40 1.11 -35.05
C LEU A 493 3.10 1.77 -35.51
N LYS A 494 2.67 2.86 -34.87
CA LYS A 494 1.43 3.57 -35.23
C LYS A 494 1.45 4.11 -36.67
N ALA A 495 2.61 4.57 -37.14
CA ALA A 495 2.77 5.23 -38.43
C ALA A 495 2.80 4.28 -39.64
N SER A 496 3.37 3.08 -39.50
CA SER A 496 3.56 2.13 -40.62
C SER A 496 2.81 0.80 -40.46
N GLY A 497 2.33 0.48 -39.26
CA GLY A 497 1.81 -0.86 -38.94
C GLY A 497 2.89 -1.95 -38.80
N GLU A 498 4.17 -1.59 -38.93
CA GLU A 498 5.31 -2.52 -38.83
C GLU A 498 5.34 -3.22 -37.47
N THR A 499 5.66 -4.51 -37.45
CA THR A 499 5.71 -5.31 -36.21
C THR A 499 6.99 -5.02 -35.44
N ILE A 500 6.84 -4.69 -34.16
CA ILE A 500 7.96 -4.48 -33.23
C ILE A 500 8.04 -5.70 -32.31
N TYR A 501 9.23 -6.27 -32.12
CA TYR A 501 9.42 -7.48 -31.30
C TYR A 501 9.37 -7.19 -29.80
N HIS A 502 8.90 -8.19 -29.05
CA HIS A 502 9.04 -8.24 -27.59
C HIS A 502 10.50 -8.52 -27.20
N PHE A 503 10.87 -8.12 -25.99
CA PHE A 503 12.16 -8.44 -25.36
C PHE A 503 11.92 -9.16 -24.03
N MET A 504 12.56 -10.33 -23.87
CA MET A 504 12.48 -11.19 -22.68
C MET A 504 11.06 -11.54 -22.18
N GLY A 505 10.01 -11.31 -22.99
CA GLY A 505 8.61 -11.45 -22.55
C GLY A 505 8.14 -10.37 -21.56
N CYS A 506 8.85 -9.23 -21.50
CA CYS A 506 8.56 -8.09 -20.64
C CYS A 506 8.33 -6.80 -21.44
N SER A 507 9.27 -6.40 -22.31
CA SER A 507 9.23 -5.14 -23.08
C SER A 507 8.80 -3.92 -22.28
N THR A 508 9.48 -3.67 -21.17
CA THR A 508 9.09 -2.63 -20.22
C THR A 508 9.70 -1.25 -20.51
N PHE A 509 10.26 -1.01 -21.70
CA PHE A 509 10.58 0.33 -22.24
C PHE A 509 9.38 0.97 -22.98
N SER A 510 8.17 0.84 -22.45
CA SER A 510 6.95 1.46 -22.97
C SER A 510 5.97 1.77 -21.84
N GLU A 511 5.09 2.75 -22.04
CA GLU A 511 4.02 3.11 -21.09
C GLU A 511 3.07 1.93 -20.83
N TYR A 512 2.84 1.07 -21.83
CA TYR A 512 2.02 -0.15 -21.72
C TYR A 512 2.72 -1.34 -22.39
N THR A 513 2.60 -2.52 -21.78
CA THR A 513 3.11 -3.77 -22.36
C THR A 513 2.14 -4.94 -22.09
N VAL A 514 2.27 -6.02 -22.86
CA VAL A 514 1.49 -7.25 -22.68
C VAL A 514 2.43 -8.38 -22.32
N ILE A 515 2.23 -8.98 -21.14
CA ILE A 515 3.02 -10.10 -20.63
C ILE A 515 2.14 -11.35 -20.50
N SER A 516 2.75 -12.54 -20.45
CA SER A 516 1.97 -13.74 -20.09
C SER A 516 1.66 -13.72 -18.59
N GLU A 517 0.48 -14.21 -18.18
CA GLU A 517 0.09 -14.37 -16.77
C GLU A 517 1.16 -15.12 -15.95
N ILE A 518 1.83 -16.10 -16.58
CA ILE A 518 2.87 -16.89 -15.90
C ILE A 518 4.17 -16.12 -15.65
N SER A 519 4.27 -14.87 -16.13
CA SER A 519 5.33 -13.90 -15.82
C SER A 519 4.86 -12.73 -14.95
N ALA A 520 3.57 -12.67 -14.57
CA ALA A 520 3.04 -11.61 -13.71
C ALA A 520 3.12 -12.01 -12.22
N ALA A 521 4.10 -11.47 -11.49
CA ALA A 521 4.20 -11.65 -10.04
C ALA A 521 3.41 -10.56 -9.30
N LYS A 522 2.25 -10.93 -8.72
CA LYS A 522 1.37 -10.03 -7.96
C LYS A 522 1.97 -9.64 -6.61
N ILE A 523 2.04 -8.34 -6.33
CA ILE A 523 2.65 -7.78 -5.12
C ILE A 523 1.64 -6.90 -4.34
N ALA A 524 2.05 -6.37 -3.18
CA ALA A 524 1.22 -5.47 -2.39
C ALA A 524 0.98 -4.11 -3.10
N MET A 525 -0.22 -3.55 -2.94
CA MET A 525 -0.63 -2.30 -3.62
C MET A 525 -0.01 -1.01 -3.04
N ASP A 526 0.68 -1.11 -1.90
CA ASP A 526 1.49 -0.03 -1.28
C ASP A 526 2.99 -0.15 -1.65
N ALA A 527 3.38 -1.19 -2.40
CA ALA A 527 4.77 -1.38 -2.79
C ALA A 527 5.20 -0.25 -3.75
N PRO A 528 6.23 0.56 -3.41
CA PRO A 528 6.65 1.70 -4.21
C PRO A 528 7.29 1.22 -5.51
N LEU A 529 6.50 1.21 -6.60
CA LEU A 529 6.85 0.58 -7.88
C LEU A 529 8.18 1.08 -8.47
N HIS A 530 8.53 2.35 -8.24
CA HIS A 530 9.81 2.97 -8.63
C HIS A 530 11.04 2.46 -7.85
N LYS A 531 10.85 1.63 -6.81
CA LYS A 531 11.94 0.96 -6.08
C LYS A 531 11.90 -0.54 -6.32
N VAL A 532 10.73 -1.16 -6.21
CA VAL A 532 10.59 -2.62 -6.30
C VAL A 532 10.76 -3.18 -7.71
N CYS A 533 10.75 -2.34 -8.75
CA CYS A 533 11.08 -2.70 -10.13
C CYS A 533 12.39 -3.50 -10.27
N MET A 534 13.43 -3.17 -9.48
CA MET A 534 14.74 -3.84 -9.48
C MET A 534 14.68 -5.31 -9.01
N LEU A 535 13.59 -5.73 -8.37
CA LEU A 535 13.35 -7.12 -7.96
C LEU A 535 12.88 -7.99 -9.14
N GLY A 536 12.62 -7.42 -10.32
CA GLY A 536 12.37 -8.15 -11.57
C GLY A 536 13.61 -8.83 -12.16
N CYS A 537 14.82 -8.38 -11.81
CA CYS A 537 16.08 -9.04 -12.20
C CYS A 537 17.22 -8.84 -11.18
N GLY A 538 17.98 -7.74 -11.26
CA GLY A 538 19.33 -7.65 -10.71
C GLY A 538 19.46 -7.88 -9.21
N VAL A 539 18.67 -7.18 -8.39
CA VAL A 539 18.77 -7.25 -6.92
C VAL A 539 18.32 -8.62 -6.41
N ALA A 540 17.18 -9.11 -6.91
CA ALA A 540 16.68 -10.44 -6.59
C ALA A 540 17.68 -11.54 -7.02
N THR A 541 18.34 -11.37 -8.17
CA THR A 541 19.34 -12.32 -8.67
C THR A 541 20.55 -12.43 -7.75
N GLY A 542 21.12 -11.31 -7.31
CA GLY A 542 22.26 -11.31 -6.37
C GLY A 542 21.89 -11.91 -5.01
N TRP A 543 20.72 -11.55 -4.46
CA TRP A 543 20.22 -12.12 -3.21
C TRP A 543 20.04 -13.63 -3.27
N GLY A 544 19.40 -14.12 -4.33
CA GLY A 544 19.12 -15.54 -4.51
C GLY A 544 20.37 -16.35 -4.88
N ALA A 545 21.36 -15.75 -5.56
CA ALA A 545 22.64 -16.40 -5.79
C ALA A 545 23.33 -16.77 -4.46
N ALA A 546 23.37 -15.85 -3.50
CA ALA A 546 23.90 -16.09 -2.17
C ALA A 546 23.06 -17.11 -1.38
N TRP A 547 21.74 -16.88 -1.23
CA TRP A 547 20.91 -17.68 -0.32
C TRP A 547 20.40 -19.01 -0.88
N ASN A 548 20.09 -19.10 -2.18
CA ASN A 548 19.46 -20.28 -2.77
C ASN A 548 20.46 -21.18 -3.50
N THR A 549 21.30 -20.58 -4.36
CA THR A 549 22.15 -21.31 -5.31
C THR A 549 23.50 -21.72 -4.71
N SER A 550 24.19 -20.79 -4.05
CA SER A 550 25.40 -21.08 -3.28
C SER A 550 25.08 -21.57 -1.88
N LYS A 551 24.08 -20.97 -1.21
CA LYS A 551 23.72 -21.18 0.20
C LYS A 551 24.85 -20.76 1.15
N VAL A 552 25.24 -19.49 1.06
CA VAL A 552 26.28 -18.88 1.91
C VAL A 552 25.98 -19.11 3.38
N GLU A 553 26.97 -19.57 4.12
CA GLU A 553 26.86 -20.02 5.51
C GLU A 553 27.41 -18.97 6.50
N ALA A 554 26.85 -18.93 7.71
CA ALA A 554 27.33 -18.04 8.75
C ALA A 554 28.78 -18.38 9.14
N GLY A 555 29.65 -17.37 9.16
CA GLY A 555 31.08 -17.52 9.43
C GLY A 555 31.96 -17.70 8.18
N SER A 556 31.40 -17.91 6.99
CA SER A 556 32.17 -18.21 5.77
C SER A 556 32.95 -17.01 5.21
N SER A 557 33.87 -17.30 4.29
CA SER A 557 34.50 -16.34 3.40
C SER A 557 33.77 -16.26 2.05
N VAL A 558 33.73 -15.06 1.46
CA VAL A 558 33.03 -14.77 0.21
C VAL A 558 33.89 -13.83 -0.66
N ALA A 559 33.95 -14.07 -1.97
CA ALA A 559 34.53 -13.14 -2.95
C ALA A 559 33.55 -12.85 -4.09
N VAL A 560 33.38 -11.58 -4.43
CA VAL A 560 32.44 -11.12 -5.44
C VAL A 560 33.16 -10.28 -6.50
N PHE A 561 33.22 -10.81 -7.72
CA PHE A 561 33.88 -10.20 -8.85
C PHE A 561 32.87 -9.39 -9.66
N GLY A 562 33.10 -8.08 -9.80
CA GLY A 562 32.17 -7.10 -10.37
C GLY A 562 31.26 -6.47 -9.31
N LEU A 563 31.48 -5.19 -9.00
CA LEU A 563 30.77 -4.42 -7.98
C LEU A 563 29.65 -3.54 -8.57
N GLY A 564 29.00 -4.00 -9.64
CA GLY A 564 27.71 -3.49 -10.07
C GLY A 564 26.57 -3.95 -9.15
N ALA A 565 25.33 -3.51 -9.41
CA ALA A 565 24.18 -3.77 -8.53
C ALA A 565 23.96 -5.26 -8.18
N VAL A 566 24.22 -6.18 -9.12
CA VAL A 566 24.13 -7.63 -8.88
C VAL A 566 25.16 -8.09 -7.83
N GLY A 567 26.42 -7.71 -7.98
CA GLY A 567 27.48 -8.06 -7.02
C GLY A 567 27.30 -7.39 -5.66
N LEU A 568 26.83 -6.14 -5.64
CA LEU A 568 26.46 -5.46 -4.39
C LEU A 568 25.28 -6.15 -3.69
N ALA A 569 24.32 -6.70 -4.43
CA ALA A 569 23.26 -7.54 -3.87
C ALA A 569 23.79 -8.89 -3.35
N VAL A 570 24.77 -9.53 -4.02
CA VAL A 570 25.47 -10.72 -3.48
C VAL A 570 26.16 -10.38 -2.16
N ILE A 571 26.86 -9.24 -2.08
CA ILE A 571 27.53 -8.75 -0.85
C ILE A 571 26.50 -8.54 0.27
N GLN A 572 25.41 -7.81 -0.02
CA GLN A 572 24.34 -7.52 0.93
C GLN A 572 23.72 -8.81 1.51
N ALA A 573 23.43 -9.78 0.64
CA ALA A 573 22.85 -11.06 1.03
C ALA A 573 23.85 -11.97 1.78
N SER A 574 25.13 -11.94 1.42
CA SER A 574 26.19 -12.66 2.12
C SER A 574 26.42 -12.10 3.53
N ALA A 575 26.40 -10.77 3.68
CA ALA A 575 26.45 -10.11 4.99
C ALA A 575 25.21 -10.47 5.84
N LYS A 576 24.01 -10.47 5.24
CA LYS A 576 22.77 -10.91 5.90
C LYS A 576 22.78 -12.39 6.31
N ALA A 577 23.47 -13.25 5.56
CA ALA A 577 23.70 -14.66 5.90
C ALA A 577 24.75 -14.86 7.01
N GLY A 578 25.47 -13.80 7.40
CA GLY A 578 26.49 -13.83 8.45
C GLY A 578 27.88 -14.27 7.97
N ALA A 579 28.20 -14.15 6.68
CA ALA A 579 29.56 -14.36 6.20
C ALA A 579 30.55 -13.43 6.93
N LYS A 580 31.68 -13.99 7.37
CA LYS A 580 32.68 -13.32 8.22
C LYS A 580 33.63 -12.43 7.43
N HIS A 581 33.96 -12.85 6.21
CA HIS A 581 34.89 -12.16 5.32
C HIS A 581 34.25 -12.02 3.95
N ILE A 582 34.13 -10.79 3.45
CA ILE A 582 33.49 -10.50 2.16
C ILE A 582 34.41 -9.59 1.35
N VAL A 583 35.00 -10.15 0.29
CA VAL A 583 35.91 -9.44 -0.61
C VAL A 583 35.14 -8.91 -1.82
N GLY A 584 35.17 -7.60 -2.04
CA GLY A 584 34.76 -7.00 -3.31
C GLY A 584 35.93 -6.93 -4.30
N ILE A 585 35.72 -7.31 -5.57
CA ILE A 585 36.74 -7.22 -6.62
C ILE A 585 36.17 -6.44 -7.81
N ASP A 586 36.78 -5.31 -8.17
CA ASP A 586 36.41 -4.51 -9.34
C ASP A 586 37.62 -3.70 -9.82
N LEU A 587 37.66 -3.35 -11.11
CA LEU A 587 38.72 -2.50 -11.68
C LEU A 587 38.52 -1.01 -11.35
N ASN A 588 37.32 -0.60 -10.93
CA ASN A 588 37.05 0.77 -10.50
C ASN A 588 37.05 0.86 -8.95
N PRO A 589 38.11 1.44 -8.33
CA PRO A 589 38.19 1.57 -6.88
C PRO A 589 37.18 2.56 -6.28
N SER A 590 36.53 3.44 -7.06
CA SER A 590 35.51 4.36 -6.51
C SER A 590 34.29 3.62 -5.95
N LYS A 591 34.05 2.38 -6.42
CA LYS A 591 32.99 1.50 -5.92
C LYS A 591 33.27 0.92 -4.53
N PHE A 592 34.51 0.98 -4.03
CA PHE A 592 34.92 0.23 -2.85
C PHE A 592 34.25 0.70 -1.54
N GLU A 593 34.10 2.02 -1.34
CA GLU A 593 33.37 2.52 -0.16
C GLU A 593 31.87 2.19 -0.21
N LEU A 594 31.29 2.21 -1.41
CA LEU A 594 29.90 1.79 -1.61
C LEU A 594 29.72 0.31 -1.28
N ALA A 595 30.62 -0.55 -1.76
CA ALA A 595 30.65 -1.98 -1.45
C ALA A 595 30.84 -2.29 0.05
N LYS A 596 31.71 -1.56 0.75
CA LYS A 596 31.83 -1.63 2.22
C LYS A 596 30.49 -1.28 2.88
N SER A 597 29.79 -0.25 2.39
CA SER A 597 28.47 0.14 2.91
C SER A 597 27.34 -0.87 2.65
N PHE A 598 27.56 -1.86 1.77
CA PHE A 598 26.68 -3.02 1.56
C PHE A 598 27.11 -4.26 2.35
N GLY A 599 28.35 -4.30 2.88
CA GLY A 599 28.85 -5.39 3.73
C GLY A 599 30.25 -5.92 3.38
N ALA A 600 30.95 -5.39 2.37
CA ALA A 600 32.31 -5.84 2.06
C ALA A 600 33.29 -5.51 3.20
N THR A 601 34.03 -6.50 3.68
CA THR A 601 35.05 -6.33 4.73
C THR A 601 36.39 -5.86 4.17
N MET A 602 36.65 -6.12 2.89
CA MET A 602 37.81 -5.64 2.15
C MET A 602 37.49 -5.55 0.64
N CYS A 603 38.29 -4.79 -0.10
CA CYS A 603 38.20 -4.72 -1.56
C CYS A 603 39.58 -4.90 -2.20
N ILE A 604 39.61 -5.42 -3.43
CA ILE A 604 40.83 -5.65 -4.22
C ILE A 604 40.61 -5.09 -5.63
N ASN A 605 41.58 -4.33 -6.14
CA ASN A 605 41.65 -3.96 -7.54
C ASN A 605 42.55 -4.96 -8.31
N PRO A 606 42.04 -5.69 -9.32
CA PRO A 606 42.84 -6.61 -10.12
C PRO A 606 44.09 -6.00 -10.77
N SER A 607 44.10 -4.70 -11.11
CA SER A 607 45.25 -4.08 -11.80
C SER A 607 46.44 -3.77 -10.88
N GLU A 608 46.27 -3.90 -9.56
CA GLU A 608 47.33 -3.70 -8.56
C GLU A 608 48.10 -4.99 -8.24
N HIS A 609 47.77 -6.10 -8.92
CA HIS A 609 48.34 -7.43 -8.66
C HIS A 609 48.67 -8.20 -9.94
N GLU A 610 49.74 -9.00 -9.89
CA GLU A 610 50.12 -9.93 -10.98
C GLU A 610 49.04 -11.00 -11.25
N SER A 611 48.24 -11.35 -10.23
CA SER A 611 47.08 -12.23 -10.36
C SER A 611 46.14 -12.03 -9.18
N THR A 612 44.85 -11.80 -9.45
CA THR A 612 43.81 -11.73 -8.42
C THR A 612 43.70 -13.04 -7.62
N VAL A 613 43.92 -14.20 -8.25
CA VAL A 613 43.94 -15.49 -7.56
C VAL A 613 45.09 -15.55 -6.56
N LYS A 614 46.30 -15.13 -6.94
CA LYS A 614 47.44 -15.02 -6.01
C LYS A 614 47.14 -14.07 -4.83
N ALA A 615 46.53 -12.92 -5.11
CA ALA A 615 46.17 -11.93 -4.10
C ALA A 615 45.10 -12.44 -3.12
N LEU A 616 44.10 -13.21 -3.58
CA LEU A 616 43.13 -13.84 -2.68
C LEU A 616 43.78 -14.96 -1.85
N LEU A 617 44.67 -15.77 -2.43
CA LEU A 617 45.34 -16.86 -1.72
C LEU A 617 46.37 -16.37 -0.67
N SER A 618 46.95 -15.17 -0.81
CA SER A 618 47.82 -14.62 0.25
C SER A 618 47.04 -14.24 1.52
N HIS A 619 45.77 -13.86 1.39
CA HIS A 619 44.87 -13.56 2.53
C HIS A 619 44.14 -14.81 3.07
N PHE A 620 43.76 -15.75 2.21
CA PHE A 620 42.88 -16.88 2.54
C PHE A 620 43.54 -18.28 2.42
N GLN A 621 44.86 -18.35 2.21
CA GLN A 621 45.69 -19.56 2.12
C GLN A 621 45.28 -20.59 1.06
N TRP A 622 44.22 -21.37 1.34
CA TRP A 622 43.74 -22.49 0.52
C TRP A 622 42.55 -22.13 -0.37
N GLY A 623 42.01 -20.92 -0.21
CA GLY A 623 40.99 -20.28 -1.05
C GLY A 623 39.76 -19.84 -0.26
N ILE A 624 38.71 -19.46 -0.98
CA ILE A 624 37.50 -18.82 -0.42
C ILE A 624 36.27 -19.74 -0.55
N ASP A 625 35.44 -19.81 0.49
CA ASP A 625 34.34 -20.80 0.57
C ASP A 625 33.31 -20.61 -0.55
N PHE A 626 32.95 -19.35 -0.84
CA PHE A 626 32.02 -19.00 -1.92
C PHE A 626 32.59 -17.89 -2.81
N THR A 627 32.59 -18.09 -4.12
CA THR A 627 33.02 -17.08 -5.11
C THR A 627 31.91 -16.83 -6.12
N PHE A 628 31.75 -15.58 -6.55
CA PHE A 628 30.67 -15.15 -7.44
C PHE A 628 31.20 -14.30 -8.59
N ASP A 629 30.99 -14.74 -9.83
CA ASP A 629 31.18 -13.85 -11.00
C ASP A 629 29.91 -13.06 -11.28
N CYS A 630 30.03 -11.74 -11.25
CA CYS A 630 29.02 -10.78 -11.66
C CYS A 630 29.48 -9.94 -12.88
N THR A 631 30.51 -10.38 -13.62
CA THR A 631 31.11 -9.61 -14.73
C THR A 631 30.71 -10.10 -16.13
N GLY A 632 30.44 -11.38 -16.31
CA GLY A 632 30.21 -11.97 -17.64
C GLY A 632 31.51 -12.28 -18.42
N ASN A 633 32.68 -12.02 -17.84
CA ASN A 633 33.96 -12.30 -18.48
C ASN A 633 34.44 -13.72 -18.15
N THR A 634 34.59 -14.60 -19.15
CA THR A 634 34.94 -16.01 -18.93
C THR A 634 36.30 -16.23 -18.28
N LYS A 635 37.23 -15.25 -18.37
CA LYS A 635 38.50 -15.27 -17.62
C LYS A 635 38.26 -15.00 -16.13
N VAL A 636 37.38 -14.06 -15.80
CA VAL A 636 37.00 -13.76 -14.41
C VAL A 636 36.18 -14.89 -13.79
N MET A 637 35.30 -15.54 -14.55
CA MET A 637 34.61 -16.77 -14.13
C MET A 637 35.58 -17.89 -13.75
N ARG A 638 36.68 -18.02 -14.51
CA ARG A 638 37.78 -18.96 -14.22
C ARG A 638 38.54 -18.54 -12.96
N ASP A 639 38.96 -17.29 -12.85
CA ASP A 639 39.70 -16.79 -11.67
C ASP A 639 38.88 -16.94 -10.39
N ALA A 640 37.57 -16.70 -10.45
CA ALA A 640 36.65 -16.96 -9.35
C ALA A 640 36.67 -18.44 -8.92
N LEU A 641 36.59 -19.38 -9.87
CA LEU A 641 36.72 -20.81 -9.53
C LEU A 641 38.10 -21.16 -8.95
N GLU A 642 39.19 -20.68 -9.53
CA GLU A 642 40.54 -21.07 -9.08
C GLU A 642 40.92 -20.41 -7.73
N ALA A 643 40.28 -19.30 -7.36
CA ALA A 643 40.35 -18.69 -6.03
C ALA A 643 39.45 -19.35 -4.97
N ALA A 644 38.47 -20.16 -5.35
CA ALA A 644 37.61 -20.88 -4.39
C ALA A 644 38.43 -21.91 -3.57
N HIS A 645 37.96 -22.28 -2.38
CA HIS A 645 38.70 -23.13 -1.44
C HIS A 645 38.90 -24.56 -1.99
N ARG A 646 40.13 -25.06 -1.96
CA ARG A 646 40.42 -26.47 -2.29
C ARG A 646 39.71 -27.39 -1.30
N GLY A 647 38.88 -28.31 -1.79
CA GLY A 647 38.18 -29.33 -1.00
C GLY A 647 36.65 -29.15 -0.93
N TRP A 648 36.16 -27.91 -0.91
CA TRP A 648 34.71 -27.62 -0.80
C TRP A 648 34.23 -26.33 -1.48
N GLY A 649 35.13 -25.48 -1.99
CA GLY A 649 34.82 -24.14 -2.46
C GLY A 649 33.83 -24.11 -3.63
N VAL A 650 32.82 -23.25 -3.53
CA VAL A 650 31.72 -23.14 -4.48
C VAL A 650 31.84 -21.86 -5.30
N SER A 651 32.01 -22.00 -6.62
CA SER A 651 32.00 -20.87 -7.55
C SER A 651 30.68 -20.79 -8.31
N CYS A 652 30.02 -19.64 -8.23
CA CYS A 652 28.73 -19.36 -8.86
C CYS A 652 28.86 -18.29 -9.96
N VAL A 653 28.62 -18.69 -11.20
CA VAL A 653 28.51 -17.77 -12.33
C VAL A 653 27.12 -17.10 -12.31
N ILE A 654 27.10 -15.77 -12.33
CA ILE A 654 25.89 -14.94 -12.47
C ILE A 654 25.97 -14.09 -13.74
N GLY A 655 27.17 -13.59 -14.08
CA GLY A 655 27.39 -12.82 -15.30
C GLY A 655 27.09 -13.62 -16.57
N VAL A 656 26.47 -12.97 -17.55
CA VAL A 656 26.18 -13.56 -18.86
C VAL A 656 27.42 -13.43 -19.74
N ALA A 657 27.98 -14.57 -20.17
CA ALA A 657 29.10 -14.60 -21.11
C ALA A 657 28.64 -14.30 -22.53
N ALA A 658 29.56 -13.74 -23.34
CA ALA A 658 29.26 -13.43 -24.73
C ALA A 658 29.13 -14.67 -25.60
N SER A 659 28.35 -14.57 -26.69
CA SER A 659 28.13 -15.69 -27.62
C SER A 659 29.45 -16.28 -28.12
N GLY A 660 29.52 -17.60 -28.21
CA GLY A 660 30.73 -18.34 -28.60
C GLY A 660 31.89 -18.31 -27.60
N HIS A 661 31.77 -17.66 -26.43
CA HIS A 661 32.82 -17.65 -25.42
C HIS A 661 32.68 -18.81 -24.44
N GLU A 662 33.71 -19.64 -24.33
CA GLU A 662 33.74 -20.78 -23.42
C GLU A 662 34.43 -20.44 -22.09
N ILE A 663 34.03 -21.14 -21.03
CA ILE A 663 34.70 -21.17 -19.74
C ILE A 663 35.62 -22.40 -19.67
N ALA A 664 36.86 -22.21 -19.22
CA ALA A 664 37.86 -23.28 -19.18
C ALA A 664 38.68 -23.25 -17.88
N THR A 665 39.04 -24.42 -17.37
CA THR A 665 39.97 -24.59 -16.23
C THR A 665 40.67 -25.95 -16.35
N ARG A 666 41.66 -26.22 -15.49
CA ARG A 666 42.24 -27.57 -15.36
C ARG A 666 41.25 -28.46 -14.58
N PRO A 667 40.83 -29.64 -15.08
CA PRO A 667 39.88 -30.51 -14.38
C PRO A 667 40.27 -30.86 -12.94
N PHE A 668 41.56 -30.85 -12.62
CA PHE A 668 42.07 -31.05 -11.27
C PHE A 668 41.53 -30.05 -10.24
N GLN A 669 41.14 -28.83 -10.65
CA GLN A 669 40.49 -27.85 -9.75
C GLN A 669 39.14 -28.37 -9.22
N LEU A 670 38.40 -29.12 -10.04
CA LEU A 670 37.12 -29.76 -9.68
C LEU A 670 37.33 -31.11 -8.97
N VAL A 671 38.28 -31.93 -9.46
CA VAL A 671 38.65 -33.21 -8.81
C VAL A 671 39.14 -33.00 -7.38
N THR A 672 39.74 -31.83 -7.08
CA THR A 672 40.12 -31.42 -5.71
C THR A 672 38.99 -30.74 -4.93
N GLY A 673 37.72 -31.03 -5.25
CA GLY A 673 36.56 -30.75 -4.40
C GLY A 673 35.85 -29.42 -4.63
N ARG A 674 36.24 -28.63 -5.64
CA ARG A 674 35.50 -27.40 -5.97
C ARG A 674 34.24 -27.70 -6.79
N VAL A 675 33.21 -26.90 -6.57
CA VAL A 675 31.93 -26.96 -7.30
C VAL A 675 31.77 -25.71 -8.16
N TRP A 676 31.73 -25.86 -9.48
CA TRP A 676 31.32 -24.79 -10.40
C TRP A 676 29.82 -24.93 -10.70
N LYS A 677 29.07 -23.83 -10.58
CA LYS A 677 27.62 -23.78 -10.86
C LYS A 677 27.25 -22.42 -11.46
N GLY A 678 26.07 -22.34 -12.08
CA GLY A 678 25.46 -21.08 -12.51
C GLY A 678 24.19 -20.78 -11.73
N THR A 679 23.69 -19.56 -11.83
CA THR A 679 22.39 -19.13 -11.28
C THR A 679 21.56 -18.41 -12.35
N ALA A 680 20.24 -18.56 -12.31
CA ALA A 680 19.31 -17.82 -13.16
C ALA A 680 18.22 -17.21 -12.27
N PHE A 681 18.02 -15.91 -12.35
CA PHE A 681 17.13 -15.15 -11.46
C PHE A 681 17.29 -15.52 -9.97
N GLY A 682 18.52 -15.72 -9.52
CA GLY A 682 18.82 -16.11 -8.13
C GLY A 682 18.23 -17.46 -7.68
N GLY A 683 17.81 -18.32 -8.61
CA GLY A 683 17.08 -19.55 -8.29
C GLY A 683 15.64 -19.33 -7.80
N TRP A 684 15.13 -18.09 -7.83
CA TRP A 684 13.77 -17.76 -7.39
C TRP A 684 12.73 -18.28 -8.39
N LYS A 685 11.69 -18.97 -7.90
CA LYS A 685 10.45 -19.20 -8.65
C LYS A 685 9.63 -17.91 -8.61
N SER A 686 9.53 -17.21 -9.74
CA SER A 686 9.21 -15.77 -9.77
C SER A 686 7.90 -15.40 -9.09
N ARG A 687 6.77 -15.90 -9.58
CA ARG A 687 5.41 -15.62 -9.06
C ARG A 687 5.22 -16.09 -7.62
N SER A 688 6.03 -17.03 -7.14
CA SER A 688 6.01 -17.54 -5.76
C SER A 688 6.94 -16.77 -4.80
N SER A 689 8.04 -16.20 -5.31
CA SER A 689 9.11 -15.65 -4.46
C SER A 689 9.12 -14.13 -4.43
N VAL A 690 8.96 -13.47 -5.59
CA VAL A 690 9.07 -12.01 -5.75
C VAL A 690 8.16 -11.22 -4.80
N PRO A 691 6.92 -11.64 -4.46
CA PRO A 691 6.11 -10.94 -3.47
C PRO A 691 6.78 -10.89 -2.09
N GLY A 692 7.35 -12.01 -1.64
CA GLY A 692 8.13 -12.07 -0.40
C GLY A 692 9.51 -11.39 -0.47
N LEU A 693 10.00 -11.04 -1.66
CA LEU A 693 11.17 -10.16 -1.83
C LEU A 693 10.76 -8.68 -1.71
N VAL A 694 9.59 -8.31 -2.24
CA VAL A 694 8.98 -6.99 -2.03
C VAL A 694 8.75 -6.74 -0.54
N ASP A 695 8.14 -7.69 0.17
CA ASP A 695 7.87 -7.58 1.61
C ASP A 695 9.15 -7.32 2.43
N ARG A 696 10.28 -7.93 2.05
CA ARG A 696 11.59 -7.70 2.69
C ARG A 696 12.21 -6.34 2.35
N ALA A 697 11.97 -5.84 1.15
CA ALA A 697 12.44 -4.53 0.72
C ALA A 697 11.65 -3.40 1.40
N THR A 698 10.32 -3.53 1.52
CA THR A 698 9.43 -2.52 2.11
C THR A 698 9.47 -2.52 3.65
N SER A 699 9.67 -3.67 4.30
CA SER A 699 9.84 -3.78 5.76
C SER A 699 11.22 -3.35 6.28
N HIS A 700 12.11 -2.85 5.41
CA HIS A 700 13.51 -2.54 5.70
C HIS A 700 14.36 -3.74 6.21
N ASP A 701 13.89 -4.98 6.10
CA ASP A 701 14.72 -6.19 6.35
C ASP A 701 15.92 -6.25 5.40
N MET A 702 15.72 -5.84 4.15
CA MET A 702 16.72 -5.77 3.09
C MET A 702 16.52 -4.48 2.26
N PRO A 703 17.01 -3.32 2.73
CA PRO A 703 16.77 -2.04 2.07
C PRO A 703 17.40 -1.97 0.68
N ILE A 704 16.65 -1.47 -0.31
CA ILE A 704 17.07 -1.43 -1.72
C ILE A 704 17.34 -0.02 -2.26
N ASP A 705 17.05 1.03 -1.50
CA ASP A 705 17.21 2.43 -1.94
C ASP A 705 18.63 2.75 -2.43
N LYS A 706 19.65 2.18 -1.77
CA LYS A 706 21.07 2.35 -2.12
C LYS A 706 21.46 1.85 -3.53
N PHE A 707 20.64 1.04 -4.19
CA PHE A 707 20.91 0.62 -5.57
C PHE A 707 20.52 1.72 -6.58
N ILE A 708 19.58 2.60 -6.22
CA ILE A 708 19.08 3.67 -7.09
C ILE A 708 20.05 4.85 -7.04
N THR A 709 21.00 4.88 -7.96
CA THR A 709 21.96 5.99 -8.11
C THR A 709 21.40 7.16 -8.92
N HIS A 710 20.49 6.89 -9.86
CA HIS A 710 19.92 7.89 -10.76
C HIS A 710 18.41 7.65 -10.90
N THR A 711 17.63 8.73 -10.90
CA THR A 711 16.19 8.72 -11.20
C THR A 711 15.91 9.71 -12.32
N PHE A 712 15.08 9.30 -13.27
CA PHE A 712 14.62 10.10 -14.39
C PHE A 712 13.09 10.05 -14.47
N ASP A 713 12.48 11.09 -15.04
CA ASP A 713 11.03 11.23 -15.20
C ASP A 713 10.65 11.40 -16.66
N GLY A 714 9.62 10.66 -17.10
CA GLY A 714 9.21 10.58 -18.49
C GLY A 714 9.93 9.48 -19.27
N LEU A 715 9.18 8.72 -20.07
CA LEU A 715 9.71 7.60 -20.88
C LEU A 715 10.82 8.07 -21.84
N GLU A 716 10.72 9.30 -22.35
CA GLU A 716 11.74 9.93 -23.21
C GLU A 716 13.13 9.99 -22.59
N ARG A 717 13.26 9.97 -21.26
CA ARG A 717 14.55 9.98 -20.56
C ARG A 717 15.20 8.59 -20.46
N THR A 718 14.61 7.56 -21.07
CA THR A 718 15.21 6.20 -21.13
C THR A 718 16.55 6.20 -21.87
N ALA A 719 16.75 7.08 -22.87
CA ALA A 719 18.05 7.23 -23.53
C ALA A 719 19.12 7.82 -22.58
N ASP A 720 18.77 8.82 -21.78
CA ASP A 720 19.67 9.40 -20.76
C ASP A 720 20.01 8.39 -19.67
N ALA A 721 19.05 7.54 -19.30
CA ALA A 721 19.28 6.45 -18.35
C ALA A 721 20.24 5.37 -18.89
N VAL A 722 20.20 5.07 -20.20
CA VAL A 722 21.21 4.21 -20.87
C VAL A 722 22.58 4.89 -20.81
N ALA A 723 22.67 6.18 -21.15
CA ALA A 723 23.92 6.94 -21.09
C ALA A 723 24.51 7.00 -19.67
N ALA A 724 23.67 7.19 -18.64
CA ALA A 724 24.10 7.17 -17.25
C ALA A 724 24.67 5.81 -16.82
N LEU A 725 24.11 4.70 -17.31
CA LEU A 725 24.59 3.36 -17.01
C LEU A 725 25.97 3.05 -17.66
N HIS A 726 26.31 3.71 -18.77
CA HIS A 726 27.66 3.72 -19.34
C HIS A 726 28.67 4.58 -18.55
N GLY A 727 28.19 5.57 -17.78
CA GLY A 727 29.05 6.55 -17.08
C GLY A 727 29.88 5.99 -15.91
N GLY A 728 29.76 4.71 -15.57
CA GLY A 728 30.57 4.04 -14.54
C GLY A 728 30.25 4.38 -13.07
N GLU A 729 29.61 5.52 -12.81
CA GLU A 729 29.12 5.95 -11.48
C GLU A 729 27.72 5.39 -11.16
N CYS A 730 27.00 4.87 -12.15
CA CYS A 730 25.63 4.36 -12.01
C CYS A 730 25.58 2.86 -11.65
N LEU A 731 24.78 2.51 -10.64
CA LEU A 731 24.42 1.12 -10.28
C LEU A 731 23.09 0.70 -10.93
N ARG A 732 22.07 1.55 -10.73
CA ARG A 732 20.78 1.54 -11.42
C ARG A 732 20.36 2.96 -11.71
N ALA A 733 19.90 3.15 -12.94
CA ALA A 733 19.04 4.25 -13.33
C ALA A 733 17.60 3.73 -13.32
N VAL A 734 16.70 4.45 -12.65
CA VAL A 734 15.26 4.20 -12.70
C VAL A 734 14.61 5.32 -13.51
N VAL A 735 13.73 4.96 -14.44
CA VAL A 735 12.87 5.91 -15.15
C VAL A 735 11.44 5.73 -14.66
N ARG A 736 10.81 6.80 -14.19
CA ARG A 736 9.41 6.87 -13.78
C ARG A 736 8.59 7.30 -15.00
N TYR A 737 7.69 6.44 -15.49
CA TYR A 737 6.88 6.70 -16.69
C TYR A 737 5.52 7.29 -16.33
N THR A 738 4.90 6.75 -15.29
CA THR A 738 3.88 7.50 -14.56
C THR A 738 4.61 8.41 -13.58
N PRO A 739 4.33 9.71 -13.51
CA PRO A 739 4.83 10.54 -12.42
C PRO A 739 4.35 9.93 -11.10
N VAL A 740 5.28 9.60 -10.22
CA VAL A 740 4.93 9.28 -8.83
C VAL A 740 4.38 10.57 -8.25
N VAL A 741 3.08 10.63 -8.00
CA VAL A 741 2.39 11.86 -7.59
C VAL A 741 3.02 12.36 -6.30
N GLU A 742 3.85 13.39 -6.40
CA GLU A 742 4.79 13.76 -5.35
C GLU A 742 4.07 14.60 -4.29
N LEU A 743 3.42 13.89 -3.37
CA LEU A 743 2.57 14.44 -2.32
C LEU A 743 3.36 15.34 -1.37
N THR A 744 3.39 16.64 -1.70
CA THR A 744 4.00 17.69 -0.89
C THR A 744 3.12 17.91 0.34
N GLN A 745 3.51 17.35 1.48
CA GLN A 745 2.75 17.46 2.73
C GLN A 745 2.85 18.91 3.26
N LEU A 746 1.74 19.65 3.19
CA LEU A 746 1.70 21.11 3.46
C LEU A 746 1.93 21.49 4.93
N ALA A 747 1.72 20.55 5.85
CA ALA A 747 1.81 20.78 7.29
C ALA A 747 2.34 19.53 8.02
N LYS A 748 2.66 19.64 9.31
CA LYS A 748 2.94 18.47 10.16
C LYS A 748 1.63 17.69 10.40
N PRO A 749 1.65 16.34 10.49
CA PRO A 749 0.44 15.55 10.77
C PRO A 749 -0.15 15.89 12.14
N VAL A 750 -1.45 16.16 12.19
CA VAL A 750 -2.17 16.48 13.42
C VAL A 750 -2.79 15.21 13.99
N HIS A 751 -2.37 14.81 15.20
CA HIS A 751 -2.95 13.67 15.90
C HIS A 751 -4.27 14.09 16.58
N VAL A 752 -5.37 13.43 16.22
CA VAL A 752 -6.72 13.80 16.68
C VAL A 752 -7.67 12.59 16.68
N PHE A 753 -8.41 12.41 17.77
CA PHE A 753 -9.21 11.20 18.08
C PHE A 753 -8.44 9.86 17.95
N GLY A 754 -7.12 9.89 18.18
CA GLY A 754 -6.22 8.74 18.03
C GLY A 754 -5.77 8.45 16.60
N GLY A 755 -6.35 9.10 15.59
CA GLY A 755 -5.90 9.06 14.21
C GLY A 755 -5.01 10.25 13.84
N GLN A 756 -4.65 10.34 12.56
CA GLN A 756 -3.82 11.42 12.00
C GLN A 756 -4.56 12.13 10.86
N LEU A 757 -4.76 13.44 10.99
CA LEU A 757 -5.08 14.32 9.87
C LEU A 757 -3.79 14.74 9.17
N LYS A 758 -3.76 14.63 7.85
CA LYS A 758 -2.66 15.02 6.96
C LYS A 758 -3.19 15.87 5.82
N ARG A 759 -2.39 16.79 5.32
CA ARG A 759 -2.74 17.67 4.20
C ARG A 759 -1.63 17.64 3.15
N PHE A 760 -2.00 17.49 1.89
CA PHE A 760 -1.09 17.32 0.77
C PHE A 760 -1.46 18.25 -0.39
N LYS A 761 -0.44 18.64 -1.13
CA LYS A 761 -0.55 19.34 -2.42
C LYS A 761 0.20 18.53 -3.47
N HIS A 762 -0.34 18.47 -4.67
CA HIS A 762 0.29 17.79 -5.80
C HIS A 762 -0.08 18.47 -7.11
N TYR A 763 0.73 18.24 -8.15
CA TYR A 763 0.31 18.56 -9.51
C TYR A 763 -0.76 17.55 -9.96
N SER A 764 -1.81 18.07 -10.60
CA SER A 764 -2.85 17.29 -11.25
C SER A 764 -2.68 17.38 -12.76
N GLU A 765 -2.67 16.23 -13.44
CA GLU A 765 -2.65 16.16 -14.90
C GLU A 765 -4.05 16.43 -15.46
N ALA A 766 -5.10 16.00 -14.76
CA ALA A 766 -6.49 16.28 -15.12
C ALA A 766 -6.77 17.80 -15.11
N CYS A 767 -6.36 18.51 -14.05
CA CYS A 767 -6.63 19.94 -13.88
C CYS A 767 -5.48 20.87 -14.36
N LYS A 768 -4.34 20.30 -14.80
CA LYS A 768 -3.11 21.01 -15.19
C LYS A 768 -2.65 22.08 -14.18
N CYS A 769 -2.90 21.85 -12.90
CA CYS A 769 -2.64 22.82 -11.83
C CYS A 769 -2.29 22.09 -10.53
N GLN A 770 -1.94 22.85 -9.50
CA GLN A 770 -1.63 22.27 -8.19
C GLN A 770 -2.90 22.11 -7.35
N MET A 771 -3.36 20.87 -7.19
CA MET A 771 -4.52 20.52 -6.37
C MET A 771 -4.13 20.23 -4.91
N THR A 772 -5.05 20.49 -3.99
CA THR A 772 -4.87 20.28 -2.54
C THR A 772 -5.92 19.32 -2.01
N PHE A 773 -5.54 18.44 -1.08
CA PHE A 773 -6.48 17.57 -0.38
C PHE A 773 -5.98 17.22 1.03
N ALA A 774 -6.93 16.93 1.92
CA ALA A 774 -6.68 16.39 3.25
C ALA A 774 -7.10 14.91 3.34
N VAL A 775 -6.39 14.14 4.17
CA VAL A 775 -6.74 12.77 4.52
C VAL A 775 -6.70 12.59 6.03
N TYR A 776 -7.78 12.05 6.58
CA TYR A 776 -7.80 11.55 7.95
C TYR A 776 -7.64 10.02 7.96
N LEU A 777 -6.59 9.54 8.61
CA LEU A 777 -6.35 8.13 8.86
C LEU A 777 -6.76 7.80 10.30
N PRO A 778 -7.74 6.91 10.53
CA PRO A 778 -8.18 6.53 11.87
C PRO A 778 -7.14 5.60 12.55
N PRO A 779 -7.15 5.43 13.89
CA PRO A 779 -6.12 4.63 14.59
C PRO A 779 -5.98 3.18 14.09
N GLN A 780 -7.04 2.60 13.56
CA GLN A 780 -7.03 1.25 12.97
C GLN A 780 -6.07 1.15 11.77
N ALA A 781 -5.84 2.25 11.06
CA ALA A 781 -4.96 2.34 9.88
C ALA A 781 -3.47 2.07 10.19
N GLU A 782 -3.06 2.17 11.46
CA GLU A 782 -1.70 1.79 11.91
C GLU A 782 -1.48 0.27 11.92
N SER A 783 -2.56 -0.52 11.90
CA SER A 783 -2.54 -1.97 12.13
C SER A 783 -3.10 -2.81 10.99
N ARG A 784 -3.89 -2.19 10.10
CA ARG A 784 -4.53 -2.83 8.94
C ARG A 784 -4.90 -1.77 7.91
N ARG A 785 -5.15 -2.20 6.67
CA ARG A 785 -5.87 -1.36 5.70
C ARG A 785 -7.32 -1.10 6.16
N VAL A 786 -7.86 0.06 5.79
CA VAL A 786 -9.19 0.55 6.18
C VAL A 786 -10.04 0.96 4.97
N PRO A 787 -11.38 0.89 5.06
CA PRO A 787 -12.26 1.45 4.04
C PRO A 787 -12.18 2.98 4.07
N ALA A 788 -12.58 3.64 2.98
CA ALA A 788 -12.54 5.10 2.85
C ALA A 788 -13.91 5.72 2.56
N LEU A 789 -14.06 6.99 2.95
CA LEU A 789 -15.08 7.90 2.45
C LEU A 789 -14.42 9.07 1.72
N LEU A 790 -14.95 9.37 0.54
CA LEU A 790 -14.69 10.61 -0.17
C LEU A 790 -15.78 11.63 0.23
N TYR A 791 -15.36 12.79 0.73
CA TYR A 791 -16.28 13.89 1.02
C TYR A 791 -16.09 15.04 0.04
N LEU A 792 -17.16 15.39 -0.68
CA LEU A 792 -17.19 16.51 -1.60
C LEU A 792 -17.79 17.74 -0.89
N SER A 793 -17.01 18.82 -0.85
CA SER A 793 -17.38 20.07 -0.21
C SER A 793 -18.33 20.91 -1.07
N GLY A 794 -19.05 21.84 -0.44
CA GLY A 794 -19.94 22.78 -1.13
C GLY A 794 -19.22 23.95 -1.82
N LEU A 795 -20.00 24.98 -2.16
CA LEU A 795 -19.52 26.28 -2.66
C LEU A 795 -18.52 26.91 -1.67
N THR A 796 -17.57 27.69 -2.19
CA THR A 796 -16.50 28.43 -1.49
C THR A 796 -15.63 27.65 -0.49
N CYS A 797 -15.72 26.32 -0.49
CA CYS A 797 -14.98 25.46 0.44
C CYS A 797 -13.64 24.99 -0.12
N THR A 798 -12.71 24.71 0.80
CA THR A 798 -11.51 23.91 0.52
C THR A 798 -11.56 22.56 1.24
N ASP A 799 -10.48 21.79 1.14
CA ASP A 799 -10.23 20.56 1.92
C ASP A 799 -10.32 20.79 3.44
N GLU A 800 -10.07 22.02 3.90
CA GLU A 800 -10.08 22.37 5.33
C GLU A 800 -11.49 22.54 5.91
N ASN A 801 -12.48 22.99 5.13
CA ASN A 801 -13.79 23.37 5.67
C ASN A 801 -14.46 22.22 6.43
N VAL A 802 -14.50 21.03 5.82
CA VAL A 802 -15.07 19.83 6.46
C VAL A 802 -14.22 19.35 7.63
N CYS A 803 -12.89 19.43 7.52
CA CYS A 803 -11.95 19.02 8.56
C CYS A 803 -12.05 19.87 9.83
N GLN A 804 -12.26 21.18 9.68
CA GLN A 804 -12.35 22.11 10.80
C GLN A 804 -13.76 22.18 11.41
N LYS A 805 -14.83 22.07 10.59
CA LYS A 805 -16.19 22.50 11.00
C LYS A 805 -17.21 21.38 11.22
N SER A 806 -16.97 20.15 10.73
CA SER A 806 -18.01 19.09 10.72
C SER A 806 -17.93 18.04 11.85
N GLY A 807 -16.85 18.04 12.64
CA GLY A 807 -16.66 17.06 13.73
C GLY A 807 -16.40 15.60 13.28
N PHE A 808 -16.29 15.32 11.98
CA PHE A 808 -16.31 13.94 11.44
C PHE A 808 -15.28 12.98 12.06
N MET A 809 -14.12 13.47 12.49
CA MET A 809 -12.96 12.64 12.86
C MET A 809 -13.25 11.70 14.03
N ALA A 810 -14.11 12.09 14.97
CA ALA A 810 -14.55 11.21 16.05
C ALA A 810 -15.34 10.00 15.53
N HIS A 811 -16.16 10.19 14.48
CA HIS A 811 -16.93 9.14 13.84
C HIS A 811 -16.04 8.26 12.94
N ALA A 812 -15.12 8.87 12.18
CA ALA A 812 -14.12 8.16 11.40
C ALA A 812 -13.25 7.23 12.28
N ALA A 813 -12.77 7.72 13.42
CA ALA A 813 -12.02 6.91 14.40
C ALA A 813 -12.89 5.80 15.04
N LYS A 814 -14.13 6.11 15.43
CA LYS A 814 -15.08 5.14 16.00
C LYS A 814 -15.36 3.96 15.06
N HIS A 815 -15.58 4.25 13.77
CA HIS A 815 -15.90 3.22 12.77
C HIS A 815 -14.66 2.60 12.12
N GLY A 816 -13.49 3.24 12.22
CA GLY A 816 -12.26 2.77 11.57
C GLY A 816 -12.31 2.92 10.05
N ILE A 817 -12.80 4.07 9.60
CA ILE A 817 -12.98 4.49 8.20
C ILE A 817 -12.07 5.71 7.95
N ALA A 818 -11.30 5.71 6.87
CA ALA A 818 -10.53 6.88 6.43
C ALA A 818 -11.40 7.92 5.73
N MET A 819 -11.00 9.18 5.76
CA MET A 819 -11.70 10.29 5.07
C MET A 819 -10.76 10.96 4.08
N ILE A 820 -11.22 11.19 2.86
CA ILE A 820 -10.52 11.93 1.79
C ILE A 820 -11.33 13.20 1.51
N CYS A 821 -10.69 14.37 1.65
CA CYS A 821 -11.30 15.68 1.51
C CYS A 821 -10.54 16.49 0.45
N PRO A 822 -10.92 16.44 -0.84
CA PRO A 822 -10.39 17.32 -1.88
C PRO A 822 -10.80 18.79 -1.70
N ASP A 823 -10.12 19.67 -2.43
CA ASP A 823 -10.61 21.02 -2.73
C ASP A 823 -11.82 20.99 -3.70
N THR A 824 -12.65 22.05 -3.70
CA THR A 824 -13.95 22.08 -4.41
C THR A 824 -13.83 22.50 -5.90
N SER A 825 -12.70 23.09 -6.28
CA SER A 825 -12.34 23.45 -7.67
C SER A 825 -10.81 23.60 -7.82
N PRO A 826 -10.29 23.67 -9.07
CA PRO A 826 -8.97 24.21 -9.37
C PRO A 826 -8.77 25.64 -8.83
N ARG A 827 -7.51 26.06 -8.66
CA ARG A 827 -7.14 27.38 -8.08
C ARG A 827 -5.83 27.90 -8.67
N GLY A 828 -5.79 29.19 -9.01
CA GLY A 828 -4.62 29.80 -9.63
C GLY A 828 -4.32 29.22 -11.01
N CYS A 829 -5.35 28.96 -11.80
CA CYS A 829 -5.21 28.53 -13.20
C CYS A 829 -4.96 29.72 -14.14
N GLY A 830 -5.26 30.95 -13.68
CA GLY A 830 -5.06 32.17 -14.47
C GLY A 830 -6.14 32.39 -15.52
N ILE A 831 -7.29 31.74 -15.40
CA ILE A 831 -8.44 31.97 -16.27
C ILE A 831 -9.07 33.31 -15.90
N ALA A 832 -9.31 34.16 -16.90
CA ALA A 832 -9.98 35.43 -16.71
C ALA A 832 -11.37 35.23 -16.10
N GLY A 833 -11.59 35.80 -14.91
CA GLY A 833 -12.82 35.67 -14.13
C GLY A 833 -12.94 34.41 -13.27
N GLU A 834 -11.84 33.67 -12.99
CA GLU A 834 -11.91 32.48 -12.13
C GLU A 834 -12.33 32.77 -10.67
N ASP A 835 -12.12 33.99 -10.19
CA ASP A 835 -12.48 34.44 -8.83
C ASP A 835 -13.69 35.41 -8.79
N ASP A 836 -14.33 35.70 -9.93
CA ASP A 836 -15.41 36.71 -10.05
C ASP A 836 -16.76 36.27 -9.41
N SER A 837 -16.88 35.02 -8.96
CA SER A 837 -18.13 34.46 -8.42
C SER A 837 -17.89 33.44 -7.32
N TYR A 838 -18.69 33.51 -6.26
CA TYR A 838 -18.66 32.56 -5.14
C TYR A 838 -19.31 31.21 -5.49
N ASP A 839 -20.13 31.19 -6.54
CA ASP A 839 -20.97 30.09 -7.03
C ASP A 839 -20.55 29.58 -8.42
N PHE A 840 -19.36 29.96 -8.89
CA PHE A 840 -18.72 29.46 -10.12
C PHE A 840 -17.19 29.52 -9.98
N GLY A 841 -16.41 28.98 -10.93
CA GLY A 841 -14.95 29.11 -10.92
C GLY A 841 -14.29 28.55 -9.65
N SER A 842 -13.37 29.30 -9.06
CA SER A 842 -12.73 28.94 -7.79
C SER A 842 -13.74 28.84 -6.64
N GLY A 843 -14.88 29.54 -6.71
CA GLY A 843 -16.00 29.33 -5.80
C GLY A 843 -16.64 27.93 -5.93
N ALA A 844 -16.74 27.36 -7.14
CA ALA A 844 -17.59 26.20 -7.39
C ALA A 844 -17.25 25.42 -8.68
N GLY A 845 -16.42 24.37 -8.59
CA GLY A 845 -16.07 23.51 -9.74
C GLY A 845 -17.15 22.50 -10.17
N PHE A 846 -18.30 22.47 -9.49
CA PHE A 846 -19.48 21.60 -9.73
C PHE A 846 -19.26 20.08 -9.80
N TYR A 847 -18.03 19.58 -9.61
CA TYR A 847 -17.64 18.18 -9.75
C TYR A 847 -17.96 17.56 -11.13
N VAL A 848 -17.82 18.38 -12.18
CA VAL A 848 -17.96 17.98 -13.58
C VAL A 848 -16.64 18.18 -14.34
N ASP A 849 -16.54 17.56 -15.52
CA ASP A 849 -15.50 17.88 -16.50
C ASP A 849 -16.02 18.90 -17.51
N ALA A 850 -15.52 20.13 -17.43
CA ALA A 850 -15.88 21.21 -18.35
C ALA A 850 -15.49 20.88 -19.80
N THR A 851 -16.39 21.19 -20.74
CA THR A 851 -16.22 21.04 -22.18
C THR A 851 -16.19 22.39 -22.91
N ALA A 852 -16.80 23.43 -22.33
CA ALA A 852 -16.74 24.80 -22.83
C ALA A 852 -15.42 25.50 -22.45
N ALA A 853 -14.85 26.24 -23.40
CA ALA A 853 -13.72 27.14 -23.16
C ALA A 853 -14.18 28.40 -22.40
N PRO A 854 -13.32 29.03 -21.57
CA PRO A 854 -11.91 28.68 -21.28
C PRO A 854 -11.74 27.51 -20.29
N TRP A 855 -12.80 27.13 -19.58
CA TRP A 855 -12.74 26.20 -18.44
C TRP A 855 -12.27 24.78 -18.79
N SER A 856 -12.51 24.34 -20.02
CA SER A 856 -12.31 22.96 -20.48
C SER A 856 -10.87 22.46 -20.51
N GLU A 857 -9.88 23.31 -20.26
CA GLU A 857 -8.47 22.91 -20.08
C GLU A 857 -8.11 22.54 -18.63
N HIS A 858 -8.79 23.14 -17.63
CA HIS A 858 -8.41 23.02 -16.21
C HIS A 858 -9.52 22.47 -15.30
N TYR A 859 -10.79 22.72 -15.61
CA TYR A 859 -11.91 22.35 -14.76
C TYR A 859 -12.38 20.92 -15.07
N LYS A 860 -11.51 19.95 -14.72
CA LYS A 860 -11.73 18.50 -14.88
C LYS A 860 -11.98 17.80 -13.55
N MET A 861 -12.98 18.25 -12.81
CA MET A 861 -13.21 17.79 -11.44
C MET A 861 -13.78 16.36 -11.38
N GLU A 862 -14.44 15.87 -12.43
CA GLU A 862 -14.88 14.46 -12.47
C GLU A 862 -13.68 13.54 -12.72
N SER A 863 -12.84 13.86 -13.71
CA SER A 863 -11.59 13.12 -13.97
C SER A 863 -10.59 13.20 -12.81
N TYR A 864 -10.40 14.38 -12.21
CA TYR A 864 -9.54 14.56 -11.04
C TYR A 864 -9.95 13.64 -9.90
N ILE A 865 -11.23 13.65 -9.54
CA ILE A 865 -11.74 12.84 -8.43
C ILE A 865 -11.67 11.34 -8.75
N ILE A 866 -12.18 10.93 -9.91
CA ILE A 866 -12.44 9.51 -10.20
C ILE A 866 -11.21 8.78 -10.74
N HIS A 867 -10.43 9.44 -11.61
CA HIS A 867 -9.34 8.80 -12.36
C HIS A 867 -7.94 9.11 -11.80
N GLU A 868 -7.77 10.18 -11.02
CA GLU A 868 -6.47 10.62 -10.51
C GLU A 868 -6.35 10.51 -8.97
N LEU A 869 -7.15 11.26 -8.21
CA LEU A 869 -7.04 11.40 -6.76
C LEU A 869 -7.31 10.09 -6.02
N LEU A 870 -8.33 9.33 -6.40
CA LEU A 870 -8.63 8.05 -5.74
C LEU A 870 -7.54 7.00 -5.99
N GLY A 871 -6.85 7.05 -7.13
CA GLY A 871 -5.65 6.25 -7.39
C GLY A 871 -4.50 6.68 -6.47
N THR A 872 -4.17 7.97 -6.50
CA THR A 872 -3.15 8.61 -5.65
C THR A 872 -3.33 8.26 -4.17
N CYS A 873 -4.55 8.37 -3.64
CA CYS A 873 -4.85 8.05 -2.25
C CYS A 873 -4.75 6.54 -1.94
N LYS A 874 -5.07 5.66 -2.88
CA LYS A 874 -4.96 4.20 -2.70
C LYS A 874 -3.50 3.71 -2.72
N GLU A 875 -2.64 4.38 -3.50
CA GLU A 875 -1.20 4.12 -3.53
C GLU A 875 -0.49 4.70 -2.29
N ALA A 876 -0.84 5.93 -1.87
CA ALA A 876 -0.14 6.64 -0.79
C ALA A 876 -0.58 6.27 0.65
N PHE A 877 -1.78 5.69 0.84
CA PHE A 877 -2.36 5.46 2.17
C PHE A 877 -2.85 4.01 2.35
N PRO A 878 -2.94 3.50 3.60
CA PRO A 878 -3.38 2.14 3.90
C PRO A 878 -4.90 1.95 3.72
N LEU A 879 -5.40 2.09 2.49
CA LEU A 879 -6.81 1.92 2.14
C LEU A 879 -7.05 0.50 1.61
N ASP A 880 -8.16 -0.16 1.96
CA ASP A 880 -8.46 -1.51 1.47
C ASP A 880 -9.14 -1.53 0.08
N GLY A 881 -9.58 -0.37 -0.41
CA GLY A 881 -10.24 -0.20 -1.70
C GLY A 881 -11.77 -0.13 -1.62
N SER A 882 -12.36 -0.42 -0.46
CA SER A 882 -13.81 -0.21 -0.22
C SER A 882 -14.07 1.29 -0.03
N LEU A 883 -15.00 1.85 -0.82
CA LEU A 883 -15.17 3.30 -0.91
C LEU A 883 -16.66 3.69 -0.87
N GLY A 884 -17.00 4.66 -0.02
CA GLY A 884 -18.26 5.41 -0.11
C GLY A 884 -18.02 6.87 -0.48
N ILE A 885 -19.07 7.57 -0.87
CA ILE A 885 -19.01 8.99 -1.26
C ILE A 885 -20.15 9.77 -0.61
N PHE A 886 -19.86 10.96 -0.12
CA PHE A 886 -20.89 11.89 0.35
C PHE A 886 -20.44 13.35 0.19
N GLY A 887 -21.32 14.30 0.49
CA GLY A 887 -20.97 15.70 0.39
C GLY A 887 -22.08 16.64 0.86
N HIS A 888 -21.80 17.94 0.77
CA HIS A 888 -22.73 19.01 1.12
C HIS A 888 -23.00 19.94 -0.07
N SER A 889 -24.25 20.39 -0.25
CA SER A 889 -24.60 21.41 -1.26
C SER A 889 -24.19 20.98 -2.68
N MET A 890 -23.38 21.76 -3.38
CA MET A 890 -22.72 21.39 -4.65
C MET A 890 -21.93 20.06 -4.57
N GLY A 891 -21.27 19.77 -3.44
CA GLY A 891 -20.61 18.49 -3.21
C GLY A 891 -21.60 17.35 -2.93
N GLY A 892 -22.77 17.66 -2.37
CA GLY A 892 -23.88 16.72 -2.26
C GLY A 892 -24.43 16.33 -3.63
N HIS A 893 -24.52 17.29 -4.56
CA HIS A 893 -24.77 17.05 -5.98
C HIS A 893 -23.71 16.11 -6.60
N GLY A 894 -22.42 16.49 -6.50
CA GLY A 894 -21.33 15.67 -7.01
C GLY A 894 -21.33 14.24 -6.46
N ALA A 895 -21.62 14.07 -5.17
CA ALA A 895 -21.69 12.76 -4.52
C ALA A 895 -22.81 11.88 -5.07
N LEU A 896 -24.02 12.43 -5.27
CA LEU A 896 -25.14 11.71 -5.87
C LEU A 896 -24.84 11.36 -7.33
N THR A 897 -24.36 12.31 -8.13
CA THR A 897 -24.10 12.12 -9.56
C THR A 897 -22.97 11.13 -9.82
N LEU A 898 -21.83 11.24 -9.14
CA LEU A 898 -20.70 10.33 -9.32
C LEU A 898 -21.02 8.91 -8.81
N PHE A 899 -21.86 8.77 -7.78
CA PHE A 899 -22.38 7.46 -7.36
C PHE A 899 -23.26 6.78 -8.43
N LEU A 900 -24.08 7.56 -9.14
CA LEU A 900 -24.92 7.06 -10.24
C LEU A 900 -24.11 6.72 -11.49
N LYS A 901 -23.07 7.52 -11.81
CA LYS A 901 -22.19 7.31 -12.98
C LYS A 901 -21.16 6.18 -12.77
N TYR A 902 -20.67 5.99 -11.53
CA TYR A 902 -19.66 4.99 -11.19
C TYR A 902 -20.15 3.96 -10.12
N PRO A 903 -21.23 3.20 -10.39
CA PRO A 903 -21.90 2.35 -9.40
C PRO A 903 -21.05 1.15 -8.93
N ASN A 904 -19.98 0.79 -9.66
CA ASN A 904 -19.03 -0.24 -9.28
C ASN A 904 -17.87 0.28 -8.41
N LEU A 905 -17.63 1.60 -8.38
CA LEU A 905 -16.59 2.24 -7.59
C LEU A 905 -17.04 2.52 -6.15
N PHE A 906 -18.32 2.87 -5.97
CA PHE A 906 -18.87 3.31 -4.69
C PHE A 906 -19.87 2.29 -4.10
N THR A 907 -19.61 1.85 -2.87
CA THR A 907 -20.48 0.89 -2.16
C THR A 907 -21.71 1.57 -1.55
N SER A 908 -21.62 2.86 -1.18
CA SER A 908 -22.70 3.62 -0.53
C SER A 908 -22.59 5.13 -0.77
N VAL A 909 -23.72 5.84 -0.66
CA VAL A 909 -23.82 7.30 -0.85
C VAL A 909 -24.70 7.98 0.20
N SER A 910 -24.33 9.21 0.59
CA SER A 910 -25.25 10.12 1.27
C SER A 910 -25.00 11.59 0.89
N ALA A 911 -25.86 12.52 1.30
CA ALA A 911 -25.66 13.95 1.10
C ALA A 911 -26.38 14.85 2.12
N PHE A 912 -25.79 16.01 2.42
CA PHE A 912 -26.39 17.10 3.21
C PHE A 912 -26.81 18.25 2.29
N SER A 913 -28.06 18.72 2.41
CA SER A 913 -28.64 19.81 1.60
C SER A 913 -28.19 19.83 0.12
N PRO A 914 -28.24 18.70 -0.63
CA PRO A 914 -27.70 18.62 -1.98
C PRO A 914 -28.49 19.43 -3.01
N ILE A 915 -27.79 19.91 -4.06
CA ILE A 915 -28.43 20.41 -5.28
C ILE A 915 -28.97 19.20 -6.08
N CYS A 916 -30.20 18.78 -5.80
CA CYS A 916 -30.78 17.54 -6.33
C CYS A 916 -31.14 17.60 -7.82
N ASN A 917 -31.55 18.76 -8.31
CA ASN A 917 -32.11 18.94 -9.65
C ASN A 917 -31.50 20.18 -10.34
N PRO A 918 -30.17 20.23 -10.54
CA PRO A 918 -29.46 21.40 -11.08
C PRO A 918 -29.91 21.85 -12.47
N THR A 919 -30.49 20.98 -13.30
CA THR A 919 -31.10 21.37 -14.59
C THR A 919 -32.33 22.27 -14.43
N ALA A 920 -32.86 22.41 -13.22
CA ALA A 920 -34.02 23.25 -12.91
C ALA A 920 -33.75 24.28 -11.80
N CYS A 921 -32.50 24.71 -11.58
CA CYS A 921 -32.19 25.75 -10.60
C CYS A 921 -31.09 26.75 -11.04
N PRO A 922 -31.07 27.99 -10.52
CA PRO A 922 -30.15 29.03 -11.00
C PRO A 922 -28.66 28.69 -10.88
N TRP A 923 -28.21 28.05 -9.79
CA TRP A 923 -26.80 27.64 -9.66
C TRP A 923 -26.41 26.58 -10.69
N GLY A 924 -27.27 25.58 -10.92
CA GLY A 924 -27.03 24.54 -11.92
C GLY A 924 -27.14 25.05 -13.36
N GLU A 925 -28.08 25.96 -13.65
CA GLU A 925 -28.17 26.67 -14.93
C GLU A 925 -26.89 27.45 -15.23
N LYS A 926 -26.39 28.23 -14.26
CA LYS A 926 -25.13 28.98 -14.37
C LYS A 926 -23.94 28.04 -14.60
N ALA A 927 -23.81 27.01 -13.76
CA ALA A 927 -22.69 26.07 -13.83
C ALA A 927 -22.68 25.26 -15.12
N PHE A 928 -23.82 24.74 -15.58
CA PHE A 928 -23.90 23.93 -16.80
C PHE A 928 -23.75 24.77 -18.07
N LYS A 929 -24.32 25.98 -18.14
CA LYS A 929 -24.03 26.91 -19.25
C LYS A 929 -22.55 27.29 -19.29
N GLY A 930 -21.93 27.59 -18.15
CA GLY A 930 -20.53 28.00 -18.06
C GLY A 930 -19.53 26.87 -18.36
N TYR A 931 -19.72 25.67 -17.81
CA TYR A 931 -18.79 24.54 -17.97
C TYR A 931 -19.11 23.62 -19.14
N LEU A 932 -20.39 23.41 -19.46
CA LEU A 932 -20.84 22.41 -20.46
C LEU A 932 -21.47 23.06 -21.71
N GLY A 933 -21.56 24.39 -21.75
CA GLY A 933 -22.12 25.18 -22.85
C GLY A 933 -23.65 25.28 -22.86
N SER A 934 -24.36 24.34 -22.21
CA SER A 934 -25.83 24.35 -22.12
C SER A 934 -26.35 23.57 -20.91
N VAL A 935 -27.62 23.78 -20.54
CA VAL A 935 -28.27 23.08 -19.42
C VAL A 935 -28.60 21.63 -19.80
N GLU A 936 -28.94 21.41 -21.07
CA GLU A 936 -29.26 20.11 -21.66
C GLU A 936 -28.05 19.17 -21.63
N ALA A 937 -26.83 19.68 -21.85
CA ALA A 937 -25.59 18.94 -21.64
C ALA A 937 -25.40 18.52 -20.16
N GLY A 938 -25.83 19.37 -19.23
CA GLY A 938 -25.84 19.12 -17.79
C GLY A 938 -26.79 18.02 -17.32
N ALA A 939 -27.77 17.59 -18.14
CA ALA A 939 -28.67 16.50 -17.78
C ALA A 939 -27.95 15.14 -17.57
N ALA A 940 -26.75 14.97 -18.15
CA ALA A 940 -25.88 13.81 -17.90
C ALA A 940 -25.13 13.86 -16.55
N HIS A 941 -25.27 14.97 -15.81
CA HIS A 941 -24.68 15.21 -14.49
C HIS A 941 -25.75 15.51 -13.43
N ASP A 942 -27.04 15.48 -13.76
CA ASP A 942 -28.15 15.76 -12.84
C ASP A 942 -28.71 14.45 -12.24
N ALA A 943 -28.60 14.28 -10.93
CA ALA A 943 -29.05 13.05 -10.25
C ALA A 943 -30.55 12.79 -10.39
N THR A 944 -31.38 13.83 -10.43
CA THR A 944 -32.83 13.70 -10.67
C THR A 944 -33.11 13.28 -12.10
N ALA A 945 -32.46 13.91 -13.09
CA ALA A 945 -32.63 13.58 -14.51
C ALA A 945 -32.11 12.17 -14.86
N ILE A 946 -30.93 11.79 -14.35
CA ILE A 946 -30.33 10.46 -14.53
C ILE A 946 -31.29 9.39 -14.00
N ILE A 947 -31.79 9.53 -12.77
CA ILE A 947 -32.75 8.57 -12.20
C ILE A 947 -34.04 8.57 -13.01
N ALA A 948 -34.67 9.73 -13.24
CA ALA A 948 -35.93 9.85 -13.97
C ALA A 948 -35.87 9.18 -15.37
N SER A 949 -34.74 9.27 -16.06
CA SER A 949 -34.51 8.64 -17.37
C SER A 949 -34.47 7.11 -17.37
N GLY A 950 -34.32 6.48 -16.20
CA GLY A 950 -34.13 5.03 -16.04
C GLY A 950 -32.76 4.51 -16.49
N LYS A 951 -31.85 5.37 -16.96
CA LYS A 951 -30.53 5.00 -17.49
C LYS A 951 -29.47 4.89 -16.38
N PHE A 952 -29.72 4.01 -15.41
CA PHE A 952 -28.85 3.79 -14.26
C PHE A 952 -28.68 2.28 -13.97
N ASP A 953 -27.60 1.90 -13.30
CA ASP A 953 -27.29 0.49 -13.02
C ASP A 953 -28.29 -0.17 -12.05
N ALA A 954 -28.68 -1.41 -12.35
CA ALA A 954 -29.71 -2.12 -11.59
C ALA A 954 -29.38 -2.35 -10.11
N SER A 955 -28.09 -2.37 -9.73
CA SER A 955 -27.67 -2.49 -8.32
C SER A 955 -28.15 -1.33 -7.44
N LEU A 956 -28.41 -0.16 -8.03
CA LEU A 956 -28.94 1.01 -7.30
C LEU A 956 -30.31 0.73 -6.67
N LYS A 957 -31.11 -0.21 -7.20
CA LYS A 957 -32.37 -0.64 -6.57
C LYS A 957 -32.17 -1.46 -5.29
N THR A 958 -30.91 -1.75 -4.91
CA THR A 958 -30.53 -2.44 -3.67
C THR A 958 -29.67 -1.60 -2.73
N LYS A 959 -29.19 -0.42 -3.17
CA LYS A 959 -28.41 0.53 -2.35
C LYS A 959 -29.32 1.69 -1.94
N ASN A 960 -29.56 1.87 -0.65
CA ASN A 960 -30.38 2.98 -0.16
C ASN A 960 -29.56 4.27 -0.07
N ILE A 961 -30.01 5.33 -0.73
CA ILE A 961 -29.45 6.68 -0.68
C ILE A 961 -29.93 7.37 0.61
N LEU A 962 -29.06 8.07 1.33
CA LEU A 962 -29.45 8.94 2.46
C LEU A 962 -29.28 10.42 2.10
N VAL A 963 -30.33 11.21 2.26
CA VAL A 963 -30.27 12.67 2.15
C VAL A 963 -30.83 13.30 3.42
N ASP A 964 -30.07 14.21 4.02
CA ASP A 964 -30.52 15.08 5.11
C ASP A 964 -30.69 16.51 4.59
N GLN A 965 -31.80 17.15 4.96
CA GLN A 965 -32.16 18.50 4.54
C GLN A 965 -32.66 19.32 5.74
N GLY A 966 -32.14 20.53 5.95
CA GLY A 966 -32.72 21.48 6.90
C GLY A 966 -34.03 22.08 6.38
N SER A 967 -35.06 22.24 7.25
CA SER A 967 -36.34 22.86 6.85
C SER A 967 -36.26 24.39 6.72
N ALA A 968 -35.33 25.03 7.45
CA ALA A 968 -35.04 26.46 7.43
C ALA A 968 -33.84 26.80 6.54
N ASP A 969 -33.49 25.91 5.61
CA ASP A 969 -32.45 26.13 4.61
C ASP A 969 -32.95 27.12 3.55
N ASN A 970 -32.36 28.32 3.53
CA ASN A 970 -32.73 29.43 2.63
C ASN A 970 -32.60 29.09 1.13
N PHE A 971 -31.92 28.01 0.78
CA PHE A 971 -31.74 27.55 -0.61
C PHE A 971 -32.70 26.42 -1.01
N LEU A 972 -33.48 25.87 -0.06
CA LEU A 972 -34.33 24.68 -0.23
C LEU A 972 -35.25 24.75 -1.46
N SER A 973 -36.02 25.83 -1.57
CA SER A 973 -37.06 26.02 -2.60
C SER A 973 -36.55 26.66 -3.90
N THR A 974 -35.32 27.19 -3.90
CA THR A 974 -34.76 27.96 -5.02
C THR A 974 -33.64 27.21 -5.74
N GLN A 975 -32.79 26.50 -5.00
CA GLN A 975 -31.60 25.82 -5.52
C GLN A 975 -31.64 24.30 -5.33
N LEU A 976 -32.12 23.80 -4.19
CA LEU A 976 -31.86 22.41 -3.78
C LEU A 976 -32.85 21.39 -4.37
N HIS A 977 -34.15 21.68 -4.33
CA HIS A 977 -35.22 20.85 -4.93
C HIS A 977 -35.24 19.34 -4.56
N PRO A 978 -35.01 18.92 -3.29
CA PRO A 978 -34.96 17.50 -2.92
C PRO A 978 -36.25 16.69 -3.15
N GLU A 979 -37.43 17.33 -3.19
CA GLU A 979 -38.69 16.66 -3.57
C GLU A 979 -38.70 16.17 -5.04
N ALA A 980 -37.90 16.78 -5.92
CA ALA A 980 -37.75 16.32 -7.31
C ALA A 980 -37.00 14.98 -7.37
N LEU A 981 -35.86 14.86 -6.67
CA LEU A 981 -35.11 13.60 -6.52
C LEU A 981 -35.97 12.51 -5.89
N LYS A 982 -36.71 12.84 -4.84
CA LYS A 982 -37.66 11.94 -4.17
C LYS A 982 -38.73 11.41 -5.14
N SER A 983 -39.29 12.28 -5.98
CA SER A 983 -40.27 11.91 -6.99
C SER A 983 -39.67 10.99 -8.06
N ALA A 984 -38.46 11.28 -8.55
CA ALA A 984 -37.75 10.45 -9.51
C ALA A 984 -37.38 9.06 -8.91
N CYS A 985 -36.88 9.03 -7.68
CA CYS A 985 -36.57 7.78 -6.97
C CYS A 985 -37.80 6.91 -6.76
N ALA A 986 -38.93 7.50 -6.35
CA ALA A 986 -40.20 6.80 -6.16
C ALA A 986 -40.74 6.23 -7.47
N ALA A 987 -40.73 7.00 -8.56
CA ALA A 987 -41.19 6.55 -9.88
C ALA A 987 -40.36 5.38 -10.44
N GLN A 988 -39.08 5.29 -10.09
CA GLN A 988 -38.14 4.31 -10.62
C GLN A 988 -37.82 3.15 -9.67
N GLY A 989 -38.31 3.19 -8.42
CA GLY A 989 -38.01 2.18 -7.40
C GLY A 989 -36.56 2.20 -6.91
N VAL A 990 -35.95 3.38 -6.81
CA VAL A 990 -34.64 3.58 -6.16
C VAL A 990 -34.89 3.87 -4.67
N PRO A 991 -34.31 3.11 -3.72
CA PRO A 991 -34.53 3.37 -2.30
C PRO A 991 -33.85 4.69 -1.87
N LEU A 992 -34.64 5.63 -1.39
CA LEU A 992 -34.21 6.92 -0.86
C LEU A 992 -34.74 7.13 0.56
N THR A 993 -33.84 7.42 1.48
CA THR A 993 -34.14 7.96 2.81
C THR A 993 -33.87 9.46 2.80
N LEU A 994 -34.90 10.25 2.48
CA LEU A 994 -34.85 11.72 2.61
C LEU A 994 -35.43 12.11 3.97
N ARG A 995 -34.65 12.81 4.80
CA ARG A 995 -35.06 13.31 6.11
C ARG A 995 -35.03 14.84 6.13
N TYR A 996 -36.12 15.44 6.61
CA TYR A 996 -36.19 16.87 6.91
C TYR A 996 -35.98 17.09 8.40
N HIS A 997 -35.10 18.03 8.74
CA HIS A 997 -34.75 18.36 10.11
C HIS A 997 -35.24 19.78 10.43
N ASP A 998 -36.14 19.89 11.39
CA ASP A 998 -36.89 21.13 11.59
C ASP A 998 -36.09 22.23 12.29
N GLY A 999 -36.14 23.45 11.76
CA GLY A 999 -35.36 24.60 12.24
C GLY A 999 -33.87 24.58 11.86
N TYR A 1000 -33.39 23.55 11.15
CA TYR A 1000 -32.00 23.48 10.67
C TYR A 1000 -31.81 24.19 9.32
N ASP A 1001 -30.60 24.71 9.11
CA ASP A 1001 -30.22 25.56 7.98
C ASP A 1001 -29.18 24.89 7.04
N HIS A 1002 -28.55 25.68 6.17
CA HIS A 1002 -27.49 25.24 5.23
C HIS A 1002 -26.07 25.20 5.85
N SER A 1003 -25.93 25.30 7.18
CA SER A 1003 -24.63 25.54 7.82
C SER A 1003 -23.86 24.26 8.17
N TYR A 1004 -22.58 24.44 8.48
CA TYR A 1004 -21.78 23.37 9.07
C TYR A 1004 -22.25 22.95 10.49
N TYR A 1005 -23.10 23.72 11.17
CA TYR A 1005 -23.70 23.28 12.45
C TYR A 1005 -24.79 22.21 12.21
N PHE A 1006 -25.60 22.37 11.16
CA PHE A 1006 -26.51 21.32 10.67
C PHE A 1006 -25.72 20.06 10.28
N ILE A 1007 -24.70 20.20 9.44
CA ILE A 1007 -23.83 19.08 9.01
C ILE A 1007 -23.20 18.38 10.22
N ALA A 1008 -22.61 19.11 11.16
CA ALA A 1008 -21.96 18.54 12.34
C ALA A 1008 -22.93 17.81 13.28
N THR A 1009 -24.19 18.25 13.35
CA THR A 1009 -25.24 17.59 14.16
C THR A 1009 -25.54 16.18 13.65
N PHE A 1010 -25.60 16.00 12.32
CA PHE A 1010 -26.04 14.75 11.69
C PHE A 1010 -24.91 13.92 11.04
N MET A 1011 -23.66 14.43 11.04
CA MET A 1011 -22.46 13.74 10.55
C MET A 1011 -22.32 12.30 11.08
N GLY A 1012 -22.68 12.07 12.34
CA GLY A 1012 -22.64 10.74 12.95
C GLY A 1012 -23.58 9.71 12.32
N ASP A 1013 -24.74 10.15 11.83
CA ASP A 1013 -25.70 9.27 11.13
C ASP A 1013 -25.21 8.89 9.74
N HIS A 1014 -24.50 9.79 9.05
CA HIS A 1014 -23.93 9.53 7.73
C HIS A 1014 -22.78 8.52 7.83
N PHE A 1015 -21.90 8.68 8.82
CA PHE A 1015 -20.91 7.64 9.14
C PHE A 1015 -21.56 6.29 9.52
N ALA A 1016 -22.63 6.31 10.31
CA ALA A 1016 -23.38 5.09 10.67
C ALA A 1016 -24.17 4.49 9.49
N HIS A 1017 -24.52 5.27 8.48
CA HIS A 1017 -25.07 4.80 7.21
C HIS A 1017 -24.00 4.09 6.39
N HIS A 1018 -22.88 4.76 6.09
CA HIS A 1018 -21.79 4.21 5.29
C HIS A 1018 -21.16 2.96 5.91
N ALA A 1019 -20.99 2.94 7.23
CA ALA A 1019 -20.43 1.80 7.96
C ALA A 1019 -21.15 0.47 7.67
N LYS A 1020 -22.48 0.49 7.45
CA LYS A 1020 -23.29 -0.71 7.14
C LYS A 1020 -22.94 -1.37 5.80
N TYR A 1021 -22.29 -0.64 4.90
CA TYR A 1021 -21.90 -1.11 3.57
C TYR A 1021 -20.38 -1.32 3.44
N LEU A 1022 -19.59 -0.50 4.16
CA LEU A 1022 -18.13 -0.52 4.09
C LEU A 1022 -17.46 -1.45 5.11
N ILE A 1023 -18.17 -1.86 6.17
CA ILE A 1023 -17.66 -2.76 7.20
C ILE A 1023 -18.47 -4.05 7.15
N PRO A 1024 -17.90 -5.18 6.71
CA PRO A 1024 -18.60 -6.46 6.72
C PRO A 1024 -19.04 -6.86 8.13
N ASP A 1025 -20.32 -7.21 8.30
CA ASP A 1025 -20.90 -7.57 9.60
C ASP A 1025 -20.19 -8.75 10.25
N CYS A 1026 -19.55 -8.50 11.40
CA CYS A 1026 -19.19 -9.54 12.37
C CYS A 1026 -20.46 -10.00 13.12
N SER A 1027 -21.32 -10.75 12.42
CA SER A 1027 -22.55 -11.37 12.92
C SER A 1027 -22.37 -12.84 13.32
#